data_AF-A0A4V0ML14-F1
#
_entry.id   AF-A0A4V0ML14-F1
#
_cell.length_a   1.000
_cell.length_b   1.000
_cell.length_c   1.000
_cell.angle_alpha   90.00
_cell.angle_beta   90.00
_cell.angle_gamma   90.00
#
_symmetry.space_group_name_H-M   'P 1'
#
loop_
_entity.id
_entity.type
_entity.pdbx_description
1 polymer ?
#
loop_
_entity_poly.entity_id
_entity_poly.type
_entity_poly.pdbx_seq_one_letter_code
_entity_poly.pdbx_strand_id
1 'polypeptide(L)'
;MKEALLGGGDTEAGFGGGGSGGGRGGGGGRGSRKNNYKRRSDAIAYGSAYQKAAALVDLAEDGVGIPEDIFDQPRFGDSLKSYLIFIQFDFLWSLNYFALIVLCFFEKPLWCSGQCNDRDYYFLGQLPYLNGVGSLVYEGITLLILTVHIFYPITYEGFAIFWKNNANKLKVLLLILLIADIAVFVIYLSPVAFYTLPFRIAPYIRVAFFALNIRDIKDSIILLAGMLGTYLNVLALFLLFLLFSSWLAFVIFEDTKQGKTIFTSYGTTLYQMFVLFTTSNNPDVWIPAYKESRWSCLFFVLYVLLGVYFVTNLILAVVYDSFKSELVKQVAEKDRKRTRILQRAFNILDSDNHGYLDKDQCIHLFEELNNYRTLPKISRDDFELIFDELDDSRDVKITLEEFHDLSQAIGLSFQKEDIEPIFESCTTYYHSPASEMLKNFVRSAMFGYIIAFVLIMNFVAVIIETTLDIQNNSAQGFWQKLEFVFGWLYVLEMALKVYSYGFMNYWRDGQNRFDFVITWVIVIGETTTFISPRGLTFLSNGEWIRYLLLARMLRLIRLLMHVPQYRAFVATFLTLIPSLMPYLGTLFCVLCIYCSLGVQIFGGIVNVGNPDLDGTDLQDDDYLLFNFNDYPNGMVTLFNLVVMGNWQVWMQSYKDLTGTVWTLVYFVSFYLITVLLLLNLVVAFVLEAFFAEMDLESSEKSEDGEAQDDKGNLRRRNIGVKSRNQRVDNLLHHMLSAELQAECSTS
;
A
#
# COMPACT_ATOMS: atom_id res chain seq x y z
N MET A 1 -12.45 -1.66 6.03
CA MET A 1 -12.54 -1.64 4.55
C MET A 1 -13.31 -2.84 3.96
N LYS A 2 -13.60 -3.91 4.72
CA LYS A 2 -14.43 -5.04 4.23
C LYS A 2 -15.81 -5.20 4.89
N GLU A 3 -16.07 -4.56 6.03
CA GLU A 3 -17.41 -4.59 6.66
C GLU A 3 -18.47 -3.73 5.96
N ALA A 4 -18.07 -2.84 5.04
CA ALA A 4 -19.01 -2.05 4.25
C ALA A 4 -19.55 -2.78 3.01
N LEU A 5 -19.07 -3.99 2.71
CA LEU A 5 -19.55 -4.82 1.58
C LEU A 5 -20.76 -5.70 1.96
N LEU A 6 -21.21 -5.68 3.22
CA LEU A 6 -22.33 -6.46 3.70
C LEU A 6 -23.22 -5.54 4.53
N GLY A 7 -24.28 -5.04 3.92
CA GLY A 7 -25.25 -4.15 4.55
C GLY A 7 -25.69 -4.62 5.94
N GLY A 8 -25.86 -3.62 6.81
CA GLY A 8 -26.05 -3.72 8.25
C GLY A 8 -27.19 -4.65 8.69
N GLY A 9 -27.03 -5.14 9.92
CA GLY A 9 -28.06 -5.90 10.59
C GLY A 9 -29.26 -5.03 10.94
N ASP A 10 -30.42 -5.68 11.02
CA ASP A 10 -31.37 -5.40 12.08
C ASP A 10 -32.10 -6.69 12.47
N THR A 11 -32.13 -6.87 13.78
CA THR A 11 -32.95 -7.77 14.57
C THR A 11 -34.43 -7.43 14.42
N GLU A 12 -35.28 -8.40 14.08
CA GLU A 12 -36.63 -8.49 14.66
C GLU A 12 -37.19 -9.91 14.50
N ALA A 13 -37.16 -10.66 15.61
CA ALA A 13 -37.91 -11.88 15.78
C ALA A 13 -39.34 -11.52 16.25
N GLY A 14 -40.27 -11.45 15.30
CA GLY A 14 -41.70 -11.33 15.59
C GLY A 14 -42.34 -12.70 15.80
N PHE A 15 -42.56 -13.07 17.07
CA PHE A 15 -43.42 -14.17 17.51
C PHE A 15 -44.88 -13.92 17.07
N GLY A 16 -45.56 -14.93 16.50
CA GLY A 16 -46.98 -14.79 16.15
C GLY A 16 -47.66 -16.06 15.62
N GLY A 17 -48.11 -16.93 16.54
CA GLY A 17 -49.37 -17.69 16.49
C GLY A 17 -49.70 -18.56 15.28
N GLY A 18 -49.57 -19.88 15.45
CA GLY A 18 -50.16 -20.89 14.58
C GLY A 18 -51.55 -21.37 15.03
N GLY A 19 -52.36 -21.78 14.05
CA GLY A 19 -53.55 -22.64 14.18
C GLY A 19 -54.90 -21.90 14.16
N SER A 20 -55.95 -22.32 13.46
CA SER A 20 -56.18 -23.46 12.56
C SER A 20 -57.53 -23.26 11.83
N GLY A 21 -57.70 -23.85 10.65
CA GLY A 21 -58.99 -24.44 10.24
C GLY A 21 -59.79 -23.75 9.12
N GLY A 22 -60.15 -24.55 8.10
CA GLY A 22 -61.33 -24.32 7.25
C GLY A 22 -61.02 -24.06 5.78
N GLY A 23 -61.22 -25.06 4.91
CA GLY A 23 -60.76 -25.03 3.52
C GLY A 23 -61.78 -24.59 2.46
N ARG A 24 -61.31 -24.61 1.20
CA ARG A 24 -62.02 -25.02 -0.03
C ARG A 24 -61.12 -24.78 -1.25
N GLY A 25 -61.22 -25.66 -2.24
CA GLY A 25 -60.29 -25.77 -3.35
C GLY A 25 -60.39 -24.69 -4.43
N GLY A 26 -59.35 -24.65 -5.25
CA GLY A 26 -59.25 -23.90 -6.49
C GLY A 26 -57.84 -24.04 -7.05
N GLY A 27 -57.70 -24.67 -8.22
CA GLY A 27 -56.42 -24.83 -8.90
C GLY A 27 -55.81 -23.47 -9.29
N GLY A 28 -54.50 -23.35 -9.13
CA GLY A 28 -53.73 -22.16 -9.51
C GLY A 28 -52.24 -22.48 -9.44
N GLY A 29 -51.52 -22.13 -10.51
CA GLY A 29 -50.16 -22.59 -10.79
C GLY A 29 -49.14 -22.36 -9.67
N ARG A 30 -48.11 -23.21 -9.67
CA ARG A 30 -46.87 -23.03 -8.91
C ARG A 30 -46.20 -21.72 -9.34
N GLY A 31 -46.59 -20.61 -8.73
CA GLY A 31 -45.79 -19.40 -8.70
C GLY A 31 -44.54 -19.69 -7.87
N SER A 32 -43.41 -19.84 -8.55
CA SER A 32 -42.09 -19.80 -7.91
C SER A 32 -42.02 -18.50 -7.11
N ARG A 33 -41.98 -18.56 -5.77
CA ARG A 33 -41.64 -17.41 -4.95
C ARG A 33 -40.23 -16.97 -5.37
N LYS A 34 -40.12 -15.83 -6.06
CA LYS A 34 -38.83 -15.16 -6.31
C LYS A 34 -38.23 -14.83 -4.95
N ASN A 35 -37.31 -15.66 -4.46
CA ASN A 35 -36.44 -15.28 -3.36
C ASN A 35 -35.45 -14.26 -3.93
N ASN A 36 -35.70 -12.97 -3.69
CA ASN A 36 -34.69 -11.94 -3.95
C ASN A 36 -33.62 -12.03 -2.87
N TYR A 37 -32.48 -12.62 -3.21
CA TYR A 37 -31.30 -12.62 -2.35
C TYR A 37 -30.63 -11.24 -2.44
N LYS A 38 -30.72 -10.44 -1.38
CA LYS A 38 -30.01 -9.14 -1.31
C LYS A 38 -28.49 -9.29 -1.15
N ARG A 39 -28.00 -10.48 -0.74
CA ARG A 39 -26.57 -10.74 -0.54
C ARG A 39 -25.96 -11.37 -1.79
N ARG A 40 -24.87 -10.77 -2.30
CA ARG A 40 -24.07 -11.28 -3.43
C ARG A 40 -23.67 -12.74 -3.26
N SER A 41 -23.27 -13.14 -2.04
CA SER A 41 -22.92 -14.53 -1.70
C SER A 41 -24.04 -15.53 -1.98
N ASP A 42 -25.25 -15.15 -1.60
CA ASP A 42 -26.41 -16.04 -1.60
C ASP A 42 -27.02 -16.09 -3.01
N ALA A 43 -26.91 -14.98 -3.76
CA ALA A 43 -27.23 -14.90 -5.19
C ALA A 43 -26.33 -15.80 -6.03
N ILE A 44 -25.01 -15.80 -5.80
CA ILE A 44 -24.09 -16.63 -6.57
C ILE A 44 -24.26 -18.13 -6.21
N ALA A 45 -24.50 -18.45 -4.94
CA ALA A 45 -24.64 -19.83 -4.49
C ALA A 45 -26.01 -20.46 -4.85
N TYR A 46 -27.11 -19.72 -4.64
CA TYR A 46 -28.47 -20.26 -4.69
C TYR A 46 -29.45 -19.44 -5.55
N GLY A 47 -28.98 -18.37 -6.19
CA GLY A 47 -29.81 -17.51 -7.04
C GLY A 47 -30.16 -18.12 -8.40
N SER A 48 -31.06 -17.45 -9.13
CA SER A 48 -31.39 -17.77 -10.52
C SER A 48 -30.18 -17.57 -11.45
N ALA A 49 -30.25 -18.09 -12.69
CA ALA A 49 -29.17 -17.90 -13.68
C ALA A 49 -28.81 -16.42 -13.86
N TYR A 50 -29.82 -15.55 -13.96
CA TYR A 50 -29.65 -14.08 -14.04
C TYR A 50 -29.04 -13.47 -12.77
N GLN A 51 -29.46 -13.91 -11.57
CA GLN A 51 -28.87 -13.43 -10.32
C GLN A 51 -27.40 -13.85 -10.17
N LYS A 52 -27.05 -15.06 -10.60
CA LYS A 52 -25.67 -15.56 -10.61
C LYS A 52 -24.82 -14.77 -11.59
N ALA A 53 -25.30 -14.56 -12.82
CA ALA A 53 -24.60 -13.80 -13.82
C ALA A 53 -24.40 -12.33 -13.39
N ALA A 54 -25.45 -11.68 -12.88
CA ALA A 54 -25.38 -10.31 -12.37
C ALA A 54 -24.33 -10.16 -11.26
N ALA A 55 -24.30 -11.11 -10.31
CA ALA A 55 -23.33 -11.09 -9.23
C ALA A 55 -21.89 -11.44 -9.68
N LEU A 56 -21.71 -12.21 -10.76
CA LEU A 56 -20.40 -12.46 -11.37
C LEU A 56 -19.88 -11.25 -12.15
N VAL A 57 -20.73 -10.56 -12.90
CA VAL A 57 -20.37 -9.31 -13.59
C VAL A 57 -19.98 -8.24 -12.58
N ASP A 58 -20.78 -8.06 -11.52
CA ASP A 58 -20.48 -7.12 -10.44
C ASP A 58 -19.15 -7.45 -9.72
N LEU A 59 -18.83 -8.73 -9.59
CA LEU A 59 -17.57 -9.19 -8.99
C LEU A 59 -16.35 -9.01 -9.91
N ALA A 60 -16.52 -9.23 -11.22
CA ALA A 60 -15.51 -8.94 -12.23
C ALA A 60 -15.14 -7.44 -12.23
N GLU A 61 -16.13 -6.57 -12.01
CA GLU A 61 -15.98 -5.12 -11.99
C GLU A 61 -15.40 -4.57 -10.67
N ASP A 62 -15.67 -5.20 -9.52
CA ASP A 62 -15.09 -4.79 -8.23
C ASP A 62 -13.59 -5.22 -8.11
N GLY A 63 -13.02 -5.90 -9.10
CA GLY A 63 -11.61 -6.33 -9.13
C GLY A 63 -11.26 -7.42 -8.10
N VAL A 64 -12.25 -7.92 -7.36
CA VAL A 64 -12.10 -9.00 -6.39
C VAL A 64 -12.08 -10.32 -7.16
N GLY A 65 -10.92 -10.64 -7.71
CA GLY A 65 -10.71 -11.92 -8.39
C GLY A 65 -11.09 -13.10 -7.49
N ILE A 66 -11.99 -13.96 -7.97
CA ILE A 66 -12.16 -15.30 -7.41
C ILE A 66 -11.01 -16.16 -7.94
N PRO A 67 -10.35 -16.97 -7.10
CA PRO A 67 -9.41 -17.98 -7.56
C PRO A 67 -10.06 -18.90 -8.61
N GLU A 68 -9.37 -19.08 -9.74
CA GLU A 68 -9.85 -19.89 -10.87
C GLU A 68 -10.26 -21.30 -10.44
N ASP A 69 -9.51 -21.87 -9.50
CA ASP A 69 -9.71 -23.22 -8.96
C ASP A 69 -11.06 -23.43 -8.24
N ILE A 70 -11.77 -22.36 -7.88
CA ILE A 70 -13.09 -22.45 -7.22
C ILE A 70 -14.20 -22.67 -8.25
N PHE A 71 -14.06 -22.13 -9.47
CA PHE A 71 -15.13 -22.16 -10.48
C PHE A 71 -15.45 -23.55 -11.03
N ASP A 72 -14.44 -24.42 -11.08
CA ASP A 72 -14.58 -25.77 -11.66
C ASP A 72 -15.06 -26.81 -10.64
N GLN A 73 -15.31 -26.41 -9.39
CA GLN A 73 -15.72 -27.34 -8.35
C GLN A 73 -17.21 -27.71 -8.43
N PRO A 74 -17.57 -28.98 -8.20
CA PRO A 74 -18.95 -29.45 -8.23
C PRO A 74 -19.83 -28.84 -7.11
N ARG A 75 -19.24 -28.26 -6.05
CA ARG A 75 -19.93 -27.57 -4.95
C ARG A 75 -19.55 -26.08 -4.85
N PHE A 76 -19.60 -25.39 -5.99
CA PHE A 76 -19.26 -23.96 -6.10
C PHE A 76 -19.90 -23.07 -5.02
N GLY A 77 -21.19 -23.26 -4.70
CA GLY A 77 -21.91 -22.41 -3.74
C GLY A 77 -21.36 -22.47 -2.30
N ASP A 78 -21.05 -23.67 -1.80
CA ASP A 78 -20.52 -23.85 -0.44
C ASP A 78 -19.06 -23.39 -0.34
N SER A 79 -18.25 -23.67 -1.38
CA SER A 79 -16.87 -23.20 -1.48
C SER A 79 -16.80 -21.67 -1.54
N LEU A 80 -17.69 -21.03 -2.32
CA LEU A 80 -17.78 -19.59 -2.40
C LEU A 80 -18.20 -18.95 -1.08
N LYS A 81 -19.19 -19.51 -0.38
CA LYS A 81 -19.60 -19.02 0.94
C LYS A 81 -18.42 -19.06 1.92
N SER A 82 -17.67 -20.16 1.92
CA SER A 82 -16.47 -20.32 2.77
C SER A 82 -15.36 -19.32 2.40
N TYR A 83 -15.15 -19.06 1.11
CA TYR A 83 -14.23 -18.05 0.60
C TYR A 83 -14.65 -16.62 0.98
N LEU A 84 -15.94 -16.30 0.95
CA LEU A 84 -16.44 -14.98 1.35
C LEU A 84 -16.31 -14.76 2.86
N ILE A 85 -16.51 -15.80 3.68
CA ILE A 85 -16.19 -15.75 5.12
C ILE A 85 -14.70 -15.50 5.33
N PHE A 86 -13.83 -16.19 4.59
CA PHE A 86 -12.39 -15.97 4.66
C PHE A 86 -12.02 -14.51 4.35
N ILE A 87 -12.59 -13.96 3.27
CA ILE A 87 -12.41 -12.57 2.87
C ILE A 87 -12.89 -11.63 3.99
N GLN A 88 -14.03 -11.91 4.64
CA GLN A 88 -14.56 -11.06 5.71
C GLN A 88 -13.56 -10.89 6.87
N PHE A 89 -12.82 -11.95 7.22
CA PHE A 89 -11.79 -11.94 8.25
C PHE A 89 -10.43 -11.41 7.81
N ASP A 90 -10.27 -10.94 6.57
CA ASP A 90 -9.00 -10.44 6.04
C ASP A 90 -8.39 -9.28 6.82
N PHE A 91 -9.20 -8.46 7.49
CA PHE A 91 -8.69 -7.45 8.41
C PHE A 91 -7.95 -8.09 9.60
N LEU A 92 -8.50 -9.16 10.18
CA LEU A 92 -7.88 -9.89 11.27
C LEU A 92 -6.59 -10.57 10.81
N TRP A 93 -6.61 -11.17 9.62
CA TRP A 93 -5.42 -11.80 9.04
C TRP A 93 -4.31 -10.79 8.78
N SER A 94 -4.65 -9.65 8.16
CA SER A 94 -3.73 -8.55 7.94
C SER A 94 -3.12 -8.03 9.24
N LEU A 95 -3.95 -7.80 10.26
CA LEU A 95 -3.50 -7.36 11.58
C LEU A 95 -2.52 -8.35 12.21
N ASN A 96 -2.74 -9.66 12.04
CA ASN A 96 -1.81 -10.69 12.53
C ASN A 96 -0.44 -10.61 11.85
N TYR A 97 -0.38 -10.37 10.53
CA TYR A 97 0.90 -10.20 9.84
C TYR A 97 1.65 -8.95 10.30
N PHE A 98 0.92 -7.83 10.49
CA PHE A 98 1.51 -6.63 11.09
C PHE A 98 2.01 -6.91 12.50
N ALA A 99 1.23 -7.61 13.32
CA ALA A 99 1.66 -8.00 14.66
C ALA A 99 2.94 -8.84 14.63
N LEU A 100 3.05 -9.81 13.70
CA LEU A 100 4.27 -10.62 13.53
C LEU A 100 5.51 -9.77 13.25
N ILE A 101 5.42 -8.76 12.37
CA ILE A 101 6.56 -7.86 12.11
C ILE A 101 6.83 -6.96 13.32
N VAL A 102 5.79 -6.39 13.92
CA VAL A 102 5.91 -5.48 15.05
C VAL A 102 6.55 -6.17 16.25
N LEU A 103 6.34 -7.48 16.44
CA LEU A 103 7.03 -8.25 17.47
C LEU A 103 8.56 -8.15 17.37
N CYS A 104 9.14 -8.05 16.17
CA CYS A 104 10.58 -7.89 16.00
C CYS A 104 11.12 -6.59 16.64
N PHE A 105 10.31 -5.53 16.73
CA PHE A 105 10.70 -4.26 17.37
C PHE A 105 10.75 -4.34 18.89
N PHE A 106 9.98 -5.25 19.47
CA PHE A 106 9.88 -5.41 20.93
C PHE A 106 10.67 -6.61 21.44
N GLU A 107 11.24 -7.43 20.56
CA GLU A 107 12.06 -8.56 20.95
C GLU A 107 13.43 -8.12 21.47
N LYS A 108 13.88 -8.80 22.52
CA LYS A 108 15.23 -8.64 23.03
C LYS A 108 16.22 -9.26 22.04
N PRO A 109 17.28 -8.54 21.61
CA PRO A 109 18.26 -9.11 20.69
C PRO A 109 19.04 -10.24 21.37
N LEU A 110 19.45 -11.24 20.56
CA LEU A 110 20.06 -12.50 21.04
C LEU A 110 21.38 -12.30 21.78
N TRP A 111 22.21 -11.34 21.33
CA TRP A 111 23.48 -11.00 21.95
C TRP A 111 23.32 -10.48 23.39
N CYS A 112 22.10 -10.07 23.75
CA CYS A 112 21.83 -9.43 25.02
C CYS A 112 21.40 -10.40 26.13
N SER A 113 22.35 -11.16 26.66
CA SER A 113 22.15 -12.13 27.74
C SER A 113 22.20 -11.52 29.15
N GLY A 114 21.82 -10.24 29.33
CA GLY A 114 21.76 -9.57 30.65
C GLY A 114 22.34 -8.15 30.69
N GLN A 115 23.06 -7.74 29.65
CA GLN A 115 23.77 -6.45 29.58
C GLN A 115 22.92 -5.25 29.10
N CYS A 116 21.70 -5.46 28.56
CA CYS A 116 20.83 -4.38 28.05
C CYS A 116 20.10 -3.55 29.11
N ASN A 117 20.39 -3.76 30.39
CA ASN A 117 19.82 -2.90 31.41
C ASN A 117 20.46 -1.50 31.35
N ASP A 118 21.70 -1.40 30.86
CA ASP A 118 22.39 -0.15 30.61
C ASP A 118 22.23 0.25 29.13
N ARG A 119 21.21 1.08 28.86
CA ARG A 119 20.85 1.48 27.49
C ARG A 119 21.83 2.48 26.90
N ASP A 120 22.41 3.34 27.73
CA ASP A 120 23.32 4.39 27.26
C ASP A 120 24.66 3.78 26.85
N TYR A 121 25.12 2.75 27.58
CA TYR A 121 26.38 2.06 27.28
C TYR A 121 26.41 1.38 25.89
N TYR A 122 25.26 0.83 25.48
CA TYR A 122 25.09 0.15 24.18
C TYR A 122 24.33 0.99 23.17
N PHE A 123 24.07 2.28 23.45
CA PHE A 123 23.32 3.17 22.56
C PHE A 123 22.00 2.53 22.06
N LEU A 124 21.25 1.90 22.97
CA LEU A 124 20.02 1.16 22.65
C LEU A 124 18.85 2.11 22.44
N GLY A 125 17.89 1.70 21.61
CA GLY A 125 16.67 2.45 21.35
C GLY A 125 15.79 2.62 22.59
N GLN A 126 14.85 3.56 22.50
CA GLN A 126 13.94 3.89 23.60
C GLN A 126 12.75 2.94 23.73
N LEU A 127 12.48 2.09 22.74
CA LEU A 127 11.36 1.15 22.79
C LEU A 127 11.54 0.09 23.89
N PRO A 128 10.48 -0.27 24.64
CA PRO A 128 10.59 -1.26 25.71
C PRO A 128 10.76 -2.68 25.14
N TYR A 129 11.66 -3.48 25.71
CA TYR A 129 11.78 -4.88 25.32
C TYR A 129 10.77 -5.76 26.06
N LEU A 130 10.18 -6.72 25.36
CA LEU A 130 9.36 -7.77 25.95
C LEU A 130 10.25 -8.76 26.70
N ASN A 131 9.78 -9.21 27.87
CA ASN A 131 10.39 -10.36 28.56
C ASN A 131 10.27 -11.61 27.68
N GLY A 132 11.22 -12.55 27.80
CA GLY A 132 11.23 -13.78 26.99
C GLY A 132 9.93 -14.58 27.05
N VAL A 133 9.31 -14.66 28.23
CA VAL A 133 7.98 -15.29 28.41
C VAL A 133 6.88 -14.49 27.72
N GLY A 134 6.94 -13.15 27.78
CA GLY A 134 5.98 -12.28 27.10
C GLY A 134 6.05 -12.41 25.58
N SER A 135 7.26 -12.40 25.01
CA SER A 135 7.48 -12.64 23.57
C SER A 135 6.95 -14.02 23.16
N LEU A 136 7.24 -15.08 23.92
CA LEU A 136 6.68 -16.42 23.65
C LEU A 136 5.15 -16.47 23.64
N VAL A 137 4.48 -15.75 24.56
CA VAL A 137 3.00 -15.70 24.59
C VAL A 137 2.45 -15.04 23.33
N TYR A 138 3.01 -13.89 22.93
CA TYR A 138 2.57 -13.22 21.71
C TYR A 138 2.89 -14.03 20.45
N GLU A 139 4.05 -14.69 20.38
CA GLU A 139 4.39 -15.60 19.30
C GLU A 139 3.45 -16.80 19.24
N GLY A 140 3.08 -17.38 20.38
CA GLY A 140 2.11 -18.48 20.43
C GLY A 140 0.72 -18.06 19.94
N ILE A 141 0.24 -16.88 20.33
CA ILE A 141 -1.06 -16.34 19.89
C ILE A 141 -1.05 -16.08 18.38
N THR A 142 -0.02 -15.39 17.88
CA THR A 142 0.09 -15.05 16.45
C THR A 142 0.28 -16.29 15.59
N LEU A 143 1.00 -17.30 16.07
CA LEU A 143 1.17 -18.61 15.43
C LEU A 143 -0.15 -19.37 15.36
N LEU A 144 -0.98 -19.34 16.41
CA LEU A 144 -2.30 -20.00 16.40
C LEU A 144 -3.20 -19.39 15.33
N ILE A 145 -3.28 -18.05 15.29
CA ILE A 145 -4.06 -17.31 14.28
C ILE A 145 -3.51 -17.62 12.86
N LEU A 146 -2.19 -17.63 12.71
CA LEU A 146 -1.52 -17.94 11.45
C LEU A 146 -1.80 -19.37 10.97
N THR A 147 -1.82 -20.33 11.89
CA THR A 147 -2.12 -21.74 11.59
C THR A 147 -3.54 -21.88 11.07
N VAL A 148 -4.52 -21.23 11.72
CA VAL A 148 -5.90 -21.21 11.24
C VAL A 148 -5.96 -20.60 9.85
N HIS A 149 -5.29 -19.46 9.62
CA HIS A 149 -5.27 -18.80 8.32
C HIS A 149 -4.69 -19.68 7.20
N ILE A 150 -3.55 -20.35 7.43
CA ILE A 150 -2.86 -21.15 6.40
C ILE A 150 -3.66 -22.41 6.02
N PHE A 151 -4.37 -23.02 6.97
CA PHE A 151 -5.15 -24.23 6.73
C PHE A 151 -6.62 -23.94 6.35
N TYR A 152 -7.13 -22.73 6.57
CA TYR A 152 -8.49 -22.35 6.16
C TYR A 152 -8.76 -22.57 4.66
N PRO A 153 -7.84 -22.27 3.71
CA PRO A 153 -8.04 -22.55 2.29
C PRO A 153 -8.45 -23.98 1.95
N ILE A 154 -8.11 -24.97 2.77
CA ILE A 154 -8.55 -26.37 2.58
C ILE A 154 -10.08 -26.47 2.54
N THR A 155 -10.81 -25.60 3.23
CA THR A 155 -12.28 -25.65 3.27
C THR A 155 -12.93 -25.24 1.95
N TYR A 156 -12.30 -24.35 1.16
CA TYR A 156 -12.87 -23.85 -0.10
C TYR A 156 -12.12 -24.33 -1.35
N GLU A 157 -10.82 -24.66 -1.27
CA GLU A 157 -10.03 -25.23 -2.39
C GLU A 157 -10.14 -26.77 -2.42
N GLY A 158 -10.33 -27.41 -1.27
CA GLY A 158 -10.24 -28.85 -1.12
C GLY A 158 -8.80 -29.36 -1.00
N PHE A 159 -8.66 -30.55 -0.38
CA PHE A 159 -7.36 -31.07 0.04
C PHE A 159 -6.38 -31.33 -1.11
N ALA A 160 -6.84 -31.91 -2.22
CA ALA A 160 -5.97 -32.27 -3.34
C ALA A 160 -5.41 -31.04 -4.08
N ILE A 161 -6.25 -30.01 -4.27
CA ILE A 161 -5.87 -28.76 -4.95
C ILE A 161 -4.92 -27.95 -4.05
N PHE A 162 -5.22 -27.86 -2.76
CA PHE A 162 -4.37 -27.19 -1.78
C PHE A 162 -2.92 -27.71 -1.81
N TRP A 163 -2.74 -29.03 -1.81
CA TRP A 163 -1.40 -29.67 -1.88
C TRP A 163 -0.82 -29.71 -3.29
N LYS A 164 -1.55 -29.32 -4.33
CA LYS A 164 -0.98 -29.15 -5.68
C LYS A 164 -0.30 -27.79 -5.81
N ASN A 165 -0.88 -26.75 -5.22
CA ASN A 165 -0.39 -25.38 -5.27
C ASN A 165 0.97 -25.21 -4.54
N ASN A 166 1.99 -24.76 -5.27
CA ASN A 166 3.33 -24.57 -4.71
C ASN A 166 3.40 -23.44 -3.68
N ALA A 167 2.55 -22.41 -3.80
CA ALA A 167 2.49 -21.32 -2.81
C ALA A 167 1.99 -21.83 -1.45
N ASN A 168 0.97 -22.70 -1.44
CA ASN A 168 0.45 -23.30 -0.22
C ASN A 168 1.46 -24.24 0.43
N LYS A 169 2.18 -25.05 -0.37
CA LYS A 169 3.31 -25.88 0.12
C LYS A 169 4.39 -25.03 0.79
N LEU A 170 4.77 -23.92 0.16
CA LEU A 170 5.78 -23.00 0.73
C LEU A 170 5.31 -22.40 2.05
N LYS A 171 4.05 -21.96 2.15
CA LYS A 171 3.47 -21.44 3.40
C LYS A 171 3.48 -22.47 4.53
N VAL A 172 3.13 -23.72 4.23
CA VAL A 172 3.17 -24.82 5.21
C VAL A 172 4.60 -25.15 5.63
N LEU A 173 5.56 -25.16 4.69
CA LEU A 173 6.98 -25.35 5.00
C LEU A 173 7.51 -24.26 5.94
N LEU A 174 7.22 -22.98 5.63
CA LEU A 174 7.59 -21.85 6.47
C LEU A 174 6.95 -21.93 7.86
N LEU A 175 5.70 -22.41 7.95
CA LEU A 175 5.00 -22.58 9.23
C LEU A 175 5.68 -23.65 10.09
N ILE A 176 6.06 -24.78 9.49
CA ILE A 176 6.79 -25.84 10.20
C ILE A 176 8.15 -25.33 10.72
N LEU A 177 8.87 -24.57 9.89
CA LEU A 177 10.13 -23.96 10.30
C LEU A 177 9.95 -22.96 11.45
N LEU A 178 8.88 -22.16 11.44
CA LEU A 178 8.56 -21.23 12.53
C LEU A 178 8.21 -21.97 13.82
N ILE A 179 7.43 -23.05 13.74
CA ILE A 179 7.10 -23.91 14.89
C ILE A 179 8.38 -24.53 15.49
N ALA A 180 9.28 -24.99 14.62
CA ALA A 180 10.56 -25.56 15.04
C ALA A 180 11.46 -24.50 15.73
N ASP A 181 11.55 -23.28 15.19
CA ASP A 181 12.32 -22.18 15.82
C ASP A 181 11.75 -21.82 17.20
N ILE A 182 10.42 -21.70 17.32
CA ILE A 182 9.77 -21.43 18.61
C ILE A 182 10.03 -22.56 19.60
N ALA A 183 9.95 -23.82 19.18
CA ALA A 183 10.26 -24.95 20.04
C ALA A 183 11.72 -24.92 20.53
N VAL A 184 12.68 -24.60 19.65
CA VAL A 184 14.09 -24.42 20.03
C VAL A 184 14.26 -23.26 21.01
N PHE A 185 13.56 -22.14 20.79
CA PHE A 185 13.61 -20.98 21.67
C PHE A 185 13.01 -21.26 23.07
N VAL A 186 11.94 -22.05 23.14
CA VAL A 186 11.38 -22.53 24.42
C VAL A 186 12.39 -23.40 25.17
N ILE A 187 13.11 -24.28 24.47
CA ILE A 187 14.15 -25.12 25.09
C ILE A 187 15.31 -24.24 25.58
N TYR A 188 15.71 -23.20 24.83
CA TYR A 188 16.74 -22.25 25.26
C TYR A 188 16.35 -21.47 26.52
N LEU A 189 15.08 -21.09 26.65
CA LEU A 189 14.56 -20.45 27.87
C LEU A 189 14.46 -21.43 29.06
N SER A 190 14.46 -22.74 28.81
CA SER A 190 14.45 -23.75 29.85
C SER A 190 15.86 -23.94 30.44
N PRO A 191 15.98 -24.10 31.78
CA PRO A 191 17.30 -24.18 32.44
C PRO A 191 18.09 -25.48 32.18
N VAL A 192 17.66 -26.34 31.24
CA VAL A 192 18.06 -27.76 31.20
C VAL A 192 18.99 -28.11 30.02
N ALA A 193 19.15 -27.30 28.97
CA ALA A 193 19.83 -27.80 27.75
C ALA A 193 20.78 -26.86 26.98
N PHE A 194 20.49 -25.58 26.75
CA PHE A 194 21.33 -24.74 25.87
C PHE A 194 21.66 -23.38 26.48
N TYR A 195 22.96 -23.06 26.57
CA TYR A 195 23.44 -21.79 27.10
C TYR A 195 23.62 -20.71 26.01
N THR A 196 23.62 -21.07 24.73
CA THR A 196 23.82 -20.14 23.61
C THR A 196 22.94 -20.49 22.41
N LEU A 197 22.10 -19.55 21.96
CA LEU A 197 21.37 -19.65 20.69
C LEU A 197 22.05 -18.72 19.66
N PRO A 198 22.85 -19.26 18.71
CA PRO A 198 23.68 -18.43 17.84
C PRO A 198 22.89 -17.74 16.73
N PHE A 199 21.73 -18.27 16.34
CA PHE A 199 20.95 -17.78 15.20
C PHE A 199 19.46 -18.03 15.43
N ARG A 200 18.62 -17.06 15.05
CA ARG A 200 17.16 -17.19 15.10
C ARG A 200 16.58 -16.91 13.72
N ILE A 201 15.85 -17.88 13.17
CA ILE A 201 15.30 -17.78 11.82
C ILE A 201 13.90 -17.15 11.79
N ALA A 202 13.20 -17.11 12.94
CA ALA A 202 11.85 -16.57 13.04
C ALA A 202 11.65 -15.17 12.44
N PRO A 203 12.52 -14.16 12.67
CA PRO A 203 12.34 -12.83 12.10
C PRO A 203 12.23 -12.82 10.56
N TYR A 204 13.05 -13.63 9.88
CA TYR A 204 13.02 -13.76 8.41
C TYR A 204 11.72 -14.40 7.91
N ILE A 205 11.28 -15.45 8.60
CA ILE A 205 10.05 -16.16 8.25
C ILE A 205 8.82 -15.26 8.45
N ARG A 206 8.81 -14.40 9.47
CA ARG A 206 7.73 -13.43 9.71
C ARG A 206 7.59 -12.43 8.56
N VAL A 207 8.72 -11.89 8.07
CA VAL A 207 8.71 -11.01 6.89
C VAL A 207 8.25 -11.77 5.65
N ALA A 208 8.71 -13.01 5.46
CA ALA A 208 8.25 -13.85 4.35
C ALA A 208 6.73 -14.10 4.39
N PHE A 209 6.15 -14.33 5.58
CA PHE A 209 4.70 -14.45 5.71
C PHE A 209 3.95 -13.16 5.37
N PHE A 210 4.45 -12.01 5.80
CA PHE A 210 3.85 -10.73 5.44
C PHE A 210 3.89 -10.51 3.91
N ALA A 211 5.05 -10.75 3.29
CA ALA A 211 5.25 -10.58 1.86
C ALA A 211 4.42 -11.53 0.99
N LEU A 212 4.26 -12.80 1.40
CA LEU A 212 3.54 -13.82 0.61
C LEU A 212 2.01 -13.75 0.74
N ASN A 213 1.49 -13.13 1.80
CA ASN A 213 0.05 -13.08 2.05
C ASN A 213 -0.61 -11.78 1.61
N ILE A 214 0.10 -10.65 1.64
CA ILE A 214 -0.42 -9.41 1.08
C ILE A 214 -0.30 -9.47 -0.44
N ARG A 215 -1.45 -9.51 -1.13
CA ARG A 215 -1.53 -9.68 -2.58
C ARG A 215 -0.69 -8.65 -3.34
N ASP A 216 -0.82 -7.37 -2.99
CA ASP A 216 -0.15 -6.31 -3.74
C ASP A 216 1.38 -6.35 -3.58
N ILE A 217 1.89 -6.70 -2.40
CA ILE A 217 3.33 -6.87 -2.15
C ILE A 217 3.85 -8.11 -2.89
N LYS A 218 3.11 -9.22 -2.85
CA LYS A 218 3.45 -10.43 -3.60
C LYS A 218 3.52 -10.16 -5.10
N ASP A 219 2.55 -9.43 -5.65
CA ASP A 219 2.52 -9.06 -7.06
C ASP A 219 3.72 -8.14 -7.41
N SER A 220 4.10 -7.22 -6.50
CA SER A 220 5.32 -6.40 -6.62
C SER A 220 6.62 -7.24 -6.58
N ILE A 221 6.70 -8.28 -5.75
CA ILE A 221 7.87 -9.19 -5.70
C ILE A 221 7.96 -10.04 -6.97
N ILE A 222 6.83 -10.48 -7.53
CA ILE A 222 6.81 -11.20 -8.81
C ILE A 222 7.33 -10.29 -9.93
N LEU A 223 6.92 -9.01 -9.92
CA LEU A 223 7.43 -8.00 -10.85
C LEU A 223 8.95 -7.88 -10.74
N LEU A 224 9.46 -7.75 -9.51
CA LEU A 224 10.89 -7.68 -9.24
C LEU A 224 11.66 -8.91 -9.74
N ALA A 225 11.08 -10.11 -9.55
CA ALA A 225 11.69 -11.35 -10.01
C ALA A 225 11.76 -11.45 -11.54
N GLY A 226 10.73 -10.95 -12.25
CA GLY A 226 10.71 -10.88 -13.72
C GLY A 226 11.81 -9.99 -14.29
N MET A 227 12.11 -8.87 -13.62
CA MET A 227 13.17 -7.94 -14.03
C MET A 227 14.59 -8.35 -13.64
N LEU A 228 14.75 -9.34 -12.76
CA LEU A 228 16.06 -9.66 -12.20
C LEU A 228 17.08 -10.07 -13.27
N GLY A 229 16.63 -10.76 -14.33
CA GLY A 229 17.50 -11.20 -15.42
C GLY A 229 18.12 -10.05 -16.21
N THR A 230 17.31 -9.09 -16.64
CA THR A 230 17.77 -7.89 -17.36
C THR A 230 18.62 -7.00 -16.45
N TYR A 231 18.21 -6.83 -15.19
CA TYR A 231 18.97 -6.08 -14.19
C TYR A 231 20.38 -6.64 -13.98
N LEU A 232 20.54 -7.97 -13.84
CA LEU A 232 21.85 -8.60 -13.66
C LEU A 232 22.79 -8.36 -14.84
N ASN A 233 22.26 -8.29 -16.08
CA ASN A 233 23.07 -7.97 -17.26
C ASN A 233 23.63 -6.55 -17.21
N VAL A 234 22.81 -5.57 -16.81
CA VAL A 234 23.27 -4.18 -16.67
C VAL A 234 24.23 -4.03 -15.49
N LEU A 235 23.97 -4.76 -14.40
CA LEU A 235 24.87 -4.80 -13.26
C LEU A 235 26.26 -5.33 -13.65
N ALA A 236 26.34 -6.30 -14.57
CA ALA A 236 27.62 -6.78 -15.10
C ALA A 236 28.36 -5.68 -15.89
N LEU A 237 27.66 -4.88 -16.68
CA LEU A 237 28.25 -3.72 -17.38
C LEU A 237 28.75 -2.65 -16.40
N PHE A 238 27.97 -2.36 -15.36
CA PHE A 238 28.36 -1.47 -14.26
C PHE A 238 29.62 -1.97 -13.54
N LEU A 239 29.65 -3.26 -13.20
CA LEU A 239 30.82 -3.87 -12.56
C LEU A 239 32.05 -3.79 -13.47
N LEU A 240 31.90 -4.03 -14.77
CA LEU A 240 32.98 -3.88 -15.75
C LEU A 240 33.51 -2.44 -15.78
N PHE A 241 32.61 -1.44 -15.81
CA PHE A 241 32.98 -0.03 -15.74
C PHE A 241 33.76 0.29 -14.47
N LEU A 242 33.29 -0.16 -13.31
CA LEU A 242 33.98 0.04 -12.02
C LEU A 242 35.36 -0.62 -12.00
N LEU A 243 35.47 -1.88 -12.42
CA LEU A 243 36.74 -2.60 -12.42
C LEU A 243 37.77 -1.95 -13.34
N PHE A 244 37.34 -1.54 -14.54
CA PHE A 244 38.20 -0.87 -15.51
C PHE A 244 38.65 0.52 -15.05
N SER A 245 37.71 1.35 -14.60
CA SER A 245 38.00 2.71 -14.13
C SER A 245 38.88 2.71 -12.88
N SER A 246 38.68 1.76 -11.96
CA SER A 246 39.51 1.58 -10.77
C SER A 246 40.92 1.12 -11.11
N TRP A 247 41.07 0.27 -12.12
CA TRP A 247 42.38 -0.16 -12.60
C TRP A 247 43.13 1.02 -13.23
N LEU A 248 42.44 1.79 -14.06
CA LEU A 248 42.99 2.99 -14.68
C LEU A 248 43.39 4.03 -13.61
N ALA A 249 42.54 4.27 -12.61
CA ALA A 249 42.84 5.17 -11.49
C ALA A 249 44.10 4.71 -10.71
N PHE A 250 44.17 3.42 -10.40
CA PHE A 250 45.30 2.85 -9.67
C PHE A 250 46.63 3.06 -10.42
N VAL A 251 46.66 2.75 -11.73
CA VAL A 251 47.86 2.91 -12.56
C VAL A 251 48.25 4.39 -12.76
N ILE A 252 47.28 5.28 -12.98
CA ILE A 252 47.58 6.71 -13.19
C ILE A 252 48.17 7.37 -11.94
N PHE A 253 47.71 6.97 -10.75
CA PHE A 253 48.06 7.61 -9.50
C PHE A 253 49.07 6.83 -8.65
N GLU A 254 49.60 5.70 -9.14
CA GLU A 254 50.53 4.81 -8.41
C GLU A 254 51.71 5.59 -7.79
N ASP A 255 52.38 6.41 -8.60
CA ASP A 255 53.58 7.16 -8.19
C ASP A 255 53.29 8.51 -7.49
N THR A 256 52.01 8.87 -7.32
CA THR A 256 51.59 10.17 -6.76
C THR A 256 51.35 10.10 -5.26
N LYS A 257 51.16 11.26 -4.59
CA LYS A 257 50.76 11.27 -3.18
C LYS A 257 49.43 10.54 -2.94
N GLN A 258 48.52 10.62 -3.92
CA GLN A 258 47.23 9.93 -3.91
C GLN A 258 47.39 8.40 -3.83
N GLY A 259 48.32 7.83 -4.62
CA GLY A 259 48.67 6.40 -4.61
C GLY A 259 49.17 5.93 -3.24
N LYS A 260 49.91 6.79 -2.55
CA LYS A 260 50.50 6.47 -1.24
C LYS A 260 49.52 6.60 -0.07
N THR A 261 48.51 7.47 -0.17
CA THR A 261 47.57 7.73 0.93
C THR A 261 46.23 7.02 0.79
N ILE A 262 45.64 7.01 -0.42
CA ILE A 262 44.26 6.55 -0.64
C ILE A 262 44.22 5.33 -1.58
N PHE A 263 44.97 5.36 -2.69
CA PHE A 263 44.99 4.29 -3.70
C PHE A 263 46.14 3.31 -3.47
N THR A 264 46.27 2.82 -2.23
CA THR A 264 47.39 1.97 -1.79
C THR A 264 47.44 0.60 -2.46
N SER A 265 46.29 0.07 -2.87
CA SER A 265 46.15 -1.20 -3.58
C SER A 265 45.02 -1.11 -4.61
N TYR A 266 44.96 -2.07 -5.52
CA TYR A 266 43.82 -2.15 -6.45
C TYR A 266 42.49 -2.31 -5.70
N GLY A 267 42.44 -3.13 -4.64
CA GLY A 267 41.22 -3.36 -3.86
C GLY A 267 40.73 -2.11 -3.12
N THR A 268 41.65 -1.34 -2.52
CA THR A 268 41.29 -0.06 -1.87
C THR A 268 40.90 1.00 -2.90
N THR A 269 41.56 1.03 -4.06
CA THR A 269 41.16 1.91 -5.17
C THR A 269 39.77 1.57 -5.68
N LEU A 270 39.45 0.29 -5.87
CA LEU A 270 38.12 -0.17 -6.27
C LEU A 270 37.04 0.26 -5.27
N TYR A 271 37.31 0.12 -3.98
CA TYR A 271 36.43 0.61 -2.92
C TYR A 271 36.21 2.12 -3.01
N GLN A 272 37.28 2.91 -3.12
CA GLN A 272 37.18 4.38 -3.16
C GLN A 272 36.48 4.88 -4.44
N MET A 273 36.71 4.23 -5.58
CA MET A 273 36.00 4.53 -6.83
C MET A 273 34.54 4.13 -6.75
N PHE A 274 34.21 3.00 -6.13
CA PHE A 274 32.82 2.62 -5.89
C PHE A 274 32.09 3.66 -5.01
N VAL A 275 32.71 4.15 -3.93
CA VAL A 275 32.09 5.22 -3.12
C VAL A 275 32.00 6.53 -3.94
N LEU A 276 32.99 6.85 -4.78
CA LEU A 276 32.94 8.01 -5.67
C LEU A 276 31.84 7.90 -6.73
N PHE A 277 31.54 6.69 -7.22
CA PHE A 277 30.40 6.45 -8.10
C PHE A 277 29.07 6.86 -7.45
N THR A 278 28.95 6.66 -6.12
CA THR A 278 27.78 7.11 -5.35
C THR A 278 27.83 8.59 -4.98
N THR A 279 28.88 9.31 -5.39
CA THR A 279 29.20 10.71 -5.07
C THR A 279 29.30 11.06 -3.58
N SER A 280 29.34 10.06 -2.69
CA SER A 280 29.26 10.28 -1.24
C SER A 280 30.58 10.72 -0.59
N ASN A 281 31.73 10.38 -1.20
CA ASN A 281 33.06 10.83 -0.77
C ASN A 281 33.65 11.96 -1.66
N ASN A 282 32.81 12.62 -2.46
CA ASN A 282 33.20 13.79 -3.24
C ASN A 282 32.94 15.06 -2.40
N PRO A 283 33.93 15.95 -2.19
CA PRO A 283 35.23 16.04 -2.90
C PRO A 283 36.40 15.28 -2.26
N ASP A 284 36.25 14.72 -1.07
CA ASP A 284 37.36 14.31 -0.19
C ASP A 284 38.33 13.31 -0.82
N VAL A 285 37.83 12.35 -1.60
CA VAL A 285 38.64 11.24 -2.14
C VAL A 285 39.76 11.70 -3.08
N TRP A 286 39.63 12.84 -3.76
CA TRP A 286 40.60 13.29 -4.78
C TRP A 286 41.32 14.59 -4.43
N ILE A 287 41.09 15.12 -3.21
CA ILE A 287 41.80 16.31 -2.71
C ILE A 287 43.33 16.14 -2.73
N PRO A 288 43.93 15.01 -2.29
CA PRO A 288 45.38 14.87 -2.31
C PRO A 288 45.96 14.92 -3.73
N ALA A 289 45.31 14.27 -4.70
CA ALA A 289 45.68 14.34 -6.12
C ALA A 289 45.58 15.76 -6.69
N TYR A 290 44.54 16.52 -6.30
CA TYR A 290 44.33 17.89 -6.78
C TYR A 290 45.30 18.90 -6.16
N LYS A 291 45.69 18.69 -4.90
CA LYS A 291 46.74 19.48 -4.24
C LYS A 291 48.09 19.35 -4.93
N GLU A 292 48.37 18.19 -5.53
CA GLU A 292 49.62 17.93 -6.26
C GLU A 292 49.56 18.45 -7.69
N SER A 293 48.48 18.20 -8.42
CA SER A 293 48.25 18.74 -9.76
C SER A 293 46.80 19.11 -9.97
N ARG A 294 46.57 20.36 -10.41
CA ARG A 294 45.23 20.82 -10.77
C ARG A 294 44.63 20.02 -11.93
N TRP A 295 45.46 19.47 -12.82
CA TRP A 295 45.01 18.67 -13.95
C TRP A 295 44.44 17.30 -13.54
N SER A 296 44.75 16.81 -12.33
CA SER A 296 44.17 15.58 -11.78
C SER A 296 42.65 15.62 -11.70
N CYS A 297 42.04 16.81 -11.59
CA CYS A 297 40.58 16.94 -11.57
C CYS A 297 39.93 16.45 -12.86
N LEU A 298 40.62 16.50 -14.01
CA LEU A 298 40.07 16.03 -15.29
C LEU A 298 39.69 14.55 -15.22
N PHE A 299 40.50 13.73 -14.55
CA PHE A 299 40.21 12.31 -14.37
C PHE A 299 38.93 12.11 -13.56
N PHE A 300 38.82 12.75 -12.38
CA PHE A 300 37.69 12.57 -11.48
C PHE A 300 36.40 13.19 -12.04
N VAL A 301 36.47 14.35 -12.69
CA VAL A 301 35.33 14.96 -13.37
C VAL A 301 34.85 14.08 -14.52
N LEU A 302 35.75 13.54 -15.34
CA LEU A 302 35.40 12.61 -16.41
C LEU A 302 34.78 11.32 -15.85
N TYR A 303 35.35 10.78 -14.78
CA TYR A 303 34.82 9.60 -14.09
C TYR A 303 33.41 9.82 -13.55
N VAL A 304 33.18 10.93 -12.84
CA VAL A 304 31.85 11.29 -12.31
C VAL A 304 30.87 11.54 -13.46
N LEU A 305 31.31 12.19 -14.54
CA LEU A 305 30.45 12.44 -15.69
C LEU A 305 30.00 11.14 -16.36
N LEU A 306 30.92 10.22 -16.61
CA LEU A 306 30.61 8.93 -17.24
C LEU A 306 29.89 7.98 -16.27
N GLY A 307 30.32 7.90 -15.02
CA GLY A 307 29.73 7.02 -14.02
C GLY A 307 28.33 7.47 -13.61
N VAL A 308 28.24 8.70 -13.08
CA VAL A 308 27.00 9.17 -12.44
C VAL A 308 25.96 9.57 -13.47
N TYR A 309 26.32 10.37 -14.48
CA TYR A 309 25.30 10.86 -15.42
C TYR A 309 25.01 9.90 -16.56
N PHE A 310 25.98 9.07 -16.97
CA PHE A 310 25.76 8.11 -18.06
C PHE A 310 25.40 6.72 -17.53
N VAL A 311 26.26 6.09 -16.73
CA VAL A 311 26.02 4.71 -16.26
C VAL A 311 24.82 4.62 -15.30
N THR A 312 24.69 5.50 -14.30
CA THR A 312 23.54 5.45 -13.37
C THR A 312 22.21 5.69 -14.07
N ASN A 313 22.14 6.66 -14.98
CA ASN A 313 20.92 6.92 -15.75
C ASN A 313 20.60 5.80 -16.76
N LEU A 314 21.62 5.14 -17.32
CA LEU A 314 21.43 3.94 -18.14
C LEU A 314 20.84 2.79 -17.30
N ILE A 315 21.32 2.58 -16.08
CA ILE A 315 20.75 1.60 -15.15
C ILE A 315 19.29 1.92 -14.88
N LEU A 316 18.97 3.17 -14.55
CA LEU A 316 17.58 3.62 -14.34
C LEU A 316 16.72 3.34 -15.58
N ALA A 317 17.20 3.65 -16.78
CA ALA A 317 16.47 3.45 -18.02
C ALA A 317 16.16 1.97 -18.28
N VAL A 318 17.12 1.06 -18.07
CA VAL A 318 16.88 -0.38 -18.27
C VAL A 318 15.95 -0.94 -17.19
N VAL A 319 16.09 -0.49 -15.93
CA VAL A 319 15.15 -0.88 -14.87
C VAL A 319 13.74 -0.39 -15.20
N TYR A 320 13.59 0.84 -15.70
CA TYR A 320 12.31 1.40 -16.12
C TYR A 320 11.67 0.61 -17.28
N ASP A 321 12.43 0.30 -18.32
CA ASP A 321 11.93 -0.47 -19.47
C ASP A 321 11.52 -1.89 -19.07
N SER A 322 12.37 -2.57 -18.29
CA SER A 322 12.06 -3.90 -17.77
C SER A 322 10.87 -3.90 -16.82
N PHE A 323 10.72 -2.84 -16.01
CA PHE A 323 9.58 -2.63 -15.12
C PHE A 323 8.30 -2.49 -15.91
N LYS A 324 8.30 -1.64 -16.94
CA LYS A 324 7.16 -1.42 -17.82
C LYS A 324 6.74 -2.72 -18.50
N SER A 325 7.68 -3.45 -19.09
CA SER A 325 7.40 -4.73 -19.76
C SER A 325 6.78 -5.77 -18.81
N GLU A 326 7.28 -5.87 -17.58
CA GLU A 326 6.71 -6.82 -16.62
C GLU A 326 5.36 -6.35 -16.05
N LEU A 327 5.16 -5.04 -15.94
CA LEU A 327 3.87 -4.46 -15.56
C LEU A 327 2.79 -4.74 -16.61
N VAL A 328 3.12 -4.66 -17.91
CA VAL A 328 2.21 -5.04 -19.03
C VAL A 328 1.69 -6.46 -18.82
N LYS A 329 2.59 -7.43 -18.61
CA LYS A 329 2.21 -8.84 -18.42
C LYS A 329 1.28 -9.04 -17.23
N GLN A 330 1.53 -8.34 -16.12
CA GLN A 330 0.67 -8.44 -14.93
C GLN A 330 -0.72 -7.85 -15.16
N VAL A 331 -0.82 -6.72 -15.85
CA VAL A 331 -2.12 -6.10 -16.18
C VAL A 331 -2.86 -7.00 -17.17
N ALA A 332 -2.20 -7.50 -18.21
CA ALA A 332 -2.78 -8.46 -19.14
C ALA A 332 -3.29 -9.75 -18.46
N GLU A 333 -2.59 -10.27 -17.44
CA GLU A 333 -3.07 -11.42 -16.67
C GLU A 333 -4.31 -11.09 -15.82
N LYS A 334 -4.37 -9.88 -15.24
CA LYS A 334 -5.57 -9.40 -14.53
C LYS A 334 -6.76 -9.28 -15.48
N ASP A 335 -6.53 -8.78 -16.70
CA ASP A 335 -7.56 -8.66 -17.73
C ASP A 335 -8.06 -10.02 -18.17
N ARG A 336 -7.15 -10.96 -18.46
CA ARG A 336 -7.52 -12.35 -18.80
C ARG A 336 -8.35 -13.02 -17.71
N LYS A 337 -8.10 -12.71 -16.43
CA LYS A 337 -8.93 -13.20 -15.31
C LYS A 337 -10.31 -12.56 -15.31
N ARG A 338 -10.40 -11.24 -15.50
CA ARG A 338 -11.67 -10.51 -15.63
C ARG A 338 -12.50 -11.05 -16.81
N THR A 339 -11.90 -11.17 -17.99
CA THR A 339 -12.53 -11.73 -19.21
C THR A 339 -13.07 -13.14 -18.97
N ARG A 340 -12.33 -14.01 -18.27
CA ARG A 340 -12.82 -15.37 -17.95
C ARG A 340 -14.03 -15.38 -17.02
N ILE A 341 -14.09 -14.47 -16.04
CA ILE A 341 -15.27 -14.34 -15.16
C ILE A 341 -16.49 -13.88 -15.98
N LEU A 342 -16.30 -12.89 -16.85
CA LEU A 342 -17.34 -12.39 -17.75
C LEU A 342 -17.81 -13.46 -18.73
N GLN A 343 -16.90 -14.23 -19.32
CA GLN A 343 -17.22 -15.37 -20.18
C GLN A 343 -18.05 -16.43 -19.44
N ARG A 344 -17.74 -16.68 -18.17
CA ARG A 344 -18.55 -17.59 -17.35
C ARG A 344 -19.95 -17.04 -17.08
N ALA A 345 -20.06 -15.73 -16.83
CA ALA A 345 -21.35 -15.08 -16.67
C ALA A 345 -22.19 -15.17 -17.96
N PHE A 346 -21.56 -14.95 -19.12
CA PHE A 346 -22.17 -15.12 -20.44
C PHE A 346 -22.68 -16.55 -20.64
N ASN A 347 -21.85 -17.57 -20.39
CA ASN A 347 -22.23 -18.98 -20.55
C ASN A 347 -23.36 -19.43 -19.59
N ILE A 348 -23.56 -18.74 -18.46
CA ILE A 348 -24.68 -19.01 -17.55
C ILE A 348 -25.99 -18.43 -18.09
N LEU A 349 -25.90 -17.33 -18.83
CA LEU A 349 -27.05 -16.67 -19.45
C LEU A 349 -27.46 -17.34 -20.76
N ASP A 350 -26.48 -17.80 -21.54
CA ASP A 350 -26.69 -18.57 -22.77
C ASP A 350 -26.99 -20.04 -22.44
N SER A 351 -28.20 -20.31 -21.94
CA SER A 351 -28.63 -21.66 -21.55
C SER A 351 -28.64 -22.67 -22.70
N ASP A 352 -28.77 -22.18 -23.93
CA ASP A 352 -28.93 -22.98 -25.14
C ASP A 352 -27.61 -23.08 -25.94
N ASN A 353 -26.54 -22.42 -25.48
CA ASN A 353 -25.20 -22.42 -26.05
C ASN A 353 -25.18 -21.97 -27.52
N HIS A 354 -25.97 -20.92 -27.82
CA HIS A 354 -26.07 -20.31 -29.15
C HIS A 354 -24.87 -19.42 -29.49
N GLY A 355 -24.10 -18.98 -28.49
CA GLY A 355 -22.97 -18.06 -28.65
C GLY A 355 -23.36 -16.58 -28.70
N TYR A 356 -24.62 -16.25 -28.40
CA TYR A 356 -25.13 -14.89 -28.35
C TYR A 356 -26.23 -14.74 -27.29
N LEU A 357 -26.44 -13.52 -26.79
CA LEU A 357 -27.52 -13.18 -25.87
C LEU A 357 -28.60 -12.36 -26.57
N ASP A 358 -29.85 -12.73 -26.34
CA ASP A 358 -31.00 -11.97 -26.84
C ASP A 358 -31.25 -10.71 -26.01
N LYS A 359 -31.89 -9.70 -26.63
CA LYS A 359 -32.25 -8.44 -25.97
C LYS A 359 -33.00 -8.63 -24.64
N ASP A 360 -33.95 -9.57 -24.58
CA ASP A 360 -34.72 -9.86 -23.36
C ASP A 360 -33.85 -10.45 -22.24
N GLN A 361 -32.87 -11.29 -22.59
CA GLN A 361 -31.93 -11.87 -21.62
C GLN A 361 -31.03 -10.78 -21.03
N CYS A 362 -30.58 -9.83 -21.86
CA CYS A 362 -29.80 -8.69 -21.40
C CYS A 362 -30.62 -7.78 -20.49
N ILE A 363 -31.86 -7.42 -20.86
CA ILE A 363 -32.75 -6.60 -20.00
C ILE A 363 -32.89 -7.24 -18.61
N HIS A 364 -33.10 -8.56 -18.54
CA HIS A 364 -33.20 -9.27 -17.26
C HIS A 364 -31.88 -9.29 -16.46
N LEU A 365 -30.74 -9.43 -17.13
CA LEU A 365 -29.43 -9.29 -16.47
C LEU A 365 -29.30 -7.92 -15.82
N PHE A 366 -29.66 -6.84 -16.53
CA PHE A 366 -29.58 -5.47 -16.02
C PHE A 366 -30.57 -5.19 -14.89
N GLU A 367 -31.81 -5.68 -15.00
CA GLU A 367 -32.79 -5.60 -13.91
C GLU A 367 -32.25 -6.23 -12.62
N GLU A 368 -31.54 -7.35 -12.73
CA GLU A 368 -30.88 -7.97 -11.57
C GLU A 368 -29.59 -7.26 -11.16
N LEU A 369 -28.83 -6.70 -12.09
CA LEU A 369 -27.61 -5.94 -11.80
C LEU A 369 -27.92 -4.66 -11.01
N ASN A 370 -29.08 -4.03 -11.28
CA ASN A 370 -29.64 -2.93 -10.47
C ASN A 370 -29.90 -3.30 -9.00
N ASN A 371 -30.04 -4.59 -8.68
CA ASN A 371 -30.22 -5.04 -7.29
C ASN A 371 -28.90 -5.12 -6.50
N TYR A 372 -27.77 -5.29 -7.20
CA TYR A 372 -26.44 -5.48 -6.57
C TYR A 372 -25.56 -4.24 -6.67
N ARG A 373 -25.66 -3.53 -7.79
CA ARG A 373 -24.99 -2.27 -8.04
C ARG A 373 -26.05 -1.18 -8.01
N THR A 374 -25.77 -0.10 -7.30
CA THR A 374 -26.54 1.15 -7.40
C THR A 374 -26.25 1.80 -8.74
N LEU A 375 -26.65 1.14 -9.83
CA LEU A 375 -26.79 1.76 -11.14
C LEU A 375 -27.96 2.76 -11.02
N PRO A 376 -27.91 3.91 -11.71
CA PRO A 376 -29.11 4.70 -11.87
C PRO A 376 -30.20 3.79 -12.43
N LYS A 377 -31.45 3.96 -12.02
CA LYS A 377 -32.58 3.22 -12.63
C LYS A 377 -32.68 3.63 -14.10
N ILE A 378 -31.94 2.93 -14.96
CA ILE A 378 -31.99 3.08 -16.42
C ILE A 378 -33.41 2.65 -16.80
N SER A 379 -34.16 3.55 -17.41
CA SER A 379 -35.48 3.19 -17.94
C SER A 379 -35.29 2.15 -19.05
N ARG A 380 -36.31 1.32 -19.32
CA ARG A 380 -36.20 0.33 -20.41
C ARG A 380 -35.84 1.01 -21.74
N ASP A 381 -36.33 2.22 -21.96
CA ASP A 381 -36.10 3.01 -23.18
C ASP A 381 -34.64 3.49 -23.28
N ASP A 382 -34.04 3.92 -22.17
CA ASP A 382 -32.61 4.28 -22.12
C ASP A 382 -31.71 3.06 -22.35
N PHE A 383 -32.17 1.87 -21.96
CA PHE A 383 -31.44 0.62 -22.20
C PHE A 383 -31.47 0.22 -23.67
N GLU A 384 -32.57 0.45 -24.39
CA GLU A 384 -32.60 0.18 -25.83
C GLU A 384 -31.55 1.00 -26.58
N LEU A 385 -31.36 2.26 -26.20
CA LEU A 385 -30.32 3.12 -26.77
C LEU A 385 -28.90 2.61 -26.48
N ILE A 386 -28.67 2.07 -25.28
CA ILE A 386 -27.37 1.50 -24.90
C ILE A 386 -27.14 0.19 -25.66
N PHE A 387 -28.18 -0.66 -25.77
CA PHE A 387 -28.12 -1.92 -26.50
C PHE A 387 -27.83 -1.67 -28.00
N ASP A 388 -28.51 -0.70 -28.61
CA ASP A 388 -28.35 -0.36 -30.03
C ASP A 388 -26.98 0.28 -30.35
N GLU A 389 -26.35 0.96 -29.38
CA GLU A 389 -24.99 1.51 -29.52
C GLU A 389 -23.90 0.44 -29.33
N LEU A 390 -24.22 -0.65 -28.63
CA LEU A 390 -23.29 -1.76 -28.36
C LEU A 390 -23.43 -2.93 -29.33
N ASP A 391 -24.58 -3.07 -29.98
CA ASP A 391 -24.80 -3.98 -31.10
C ASP A 391 -24.17 -3.41 -32.38
N ASP A 392 -22.83 -3.46 -32.44
CA ASP A 392 -22.05 -3.04 -33.61
C ASP A 392 -22.47 -3.83 -34.85
N SER A 393 -22.90 -5.08 -34.66
CA SER A 393 -23.32 -6.00 -35.71
C SER A 393 -24.74 -5.72 -36.26
N ARG A 394 -25.56 -4.97 -35.50
CA ARG A 394 -26.98 -4.64 -35.76
C ARG A 394 -27.87 -5.86 -35.97
N ASP A 395 -27.57 -6.98 -35.34
CA ASP A 395 -28.32 -8.23 -35.47
C ASP A 395 -29.31 -8.48 -34.31
N VAL A 396 -29.43 -7.51 -33.40
CA VAL A 396 -30.25 -7.52 -32.18
C VAL A 396 -29.80 -8.61 -31.20
N LYS A 397 -28.53 -8.99 -31.26
CA LYS A 397 -27.92 -9.98 -30.37
C LYS A 397 -26.59 -9.44 -29.87
N ILE A 398 -26.18 -9.92 -28.70
CA ILE A 398 -24.89 -9.55 -28.11
C ILE A 398 -23.99 -10.77 -28.10
N THR A 399 -22.89 -10.68 -28.85
CA THR A 399 -21.81 -11.67 -28.85
C THR A 399 -20.98 -11.57 -27.58
N LEU A 400 -20.08 -12.54 -27.36
CA LEU A 400 -19.17 -12.51 -26.21
C LEU A 400 -18.30 -11.23 -26.19
N GLU A 401 -17.82 -10.80 -27.36
CA GLU A 401 -16.94 -9.62 -27.49
C GLU A 401 -17.73 -8.35 -27.16
N GLU A 402 -18.91 -8.17 -27.75
CA GLU A 402 -19.81 -7.04 -27.43
C GLU A 402 -20.26 -7.07 -25.96
N PHE A 403 -20.40 -8.26 -25.36
CA PHE A 403 -20.70 -8.40 -23.92
C PHE A 403 -19.54 -7.93 -23.03
N HIS A 404 -18.29 -8.10 -23.46
CA HIS A 404 -17.14 -7.54 -22.76
C HIS A 404 -17.17 -6.01 -22.79
N ASP A 405 -17.39 -5.44 -23.97
CA ASP A 405 -17.46 -3.98 -24.14
C ASP A 405 -18.64 -3.39 -23.38
N LEU A 406 -19.78 -4.09 -23.35
CA LEU A 406 -20.95 -3.75 -22.53
C LEU A 406 -20.58 -3.66 -21.06
N SER A 407 -19.93 -4.69 -20.52
CA SER A 407 -19.54 -4.74 -19.12
C SER A 407 -18.58 -3.60 -18.75
N GLN A 408 -17.64 -3.28 -19.66
CA GLN A 408 -16.69 -2.18 -19.50
C GLN A 408 -17.37 -0.81 -19.58
N ALA A 409 -18.28 -0.62 -20.53
CA ALA A 409 -19.08 0.58 -20.67
C ALA A 409 -19.93 0.82 -19.42
N ILE A 410 -20.55 -0.22 -18.85
CA ILE A 410 -21.29 -0.13 -17.59
C ILE A 410 -20.35 0.29 -16.45
N GLY A 411 -19.16 -0.29 -16.42
CA GLY A 411 -18.10 0.02 -15.45
C GLY A 411 -17.71 1.50 -15.43
N LEU A 412 -17.58 2.10 -16.62
CA LEU A 412 -17.11 3.46 -16.85
C LEU A 412 -18.21 4.53 -16.77
N SER A 413 -19.43 4.22 -17.22
CA SER A 413 -20.52 5.19 -17.38
C SER A 413 -21.43 5.33 -16.16
N PHE A 414 -21.55 4.30 -15.32
CA PHE A 414 -22.49 4.31 -14.20
C PHE A 414 -21.78 4.43 -12.84
N GLN A 415 -21.96 5.60 -12.22
CA GLN A 415 -21.51 5.86 -10.85
C GLN A 415 -22.32 5.04 -9.85
N LYS A 416 -21.69 4.58 -8.76
CA LYS A 416 -22.41 4.05 -7.60
C LYS A 416 -23.27 5.20 -7.01
N GLU A 417 -24.61 5.10 -7.01
CA GLU A 417 -25.45 6.08 -6.29
C GLU A 417 -25.03 6.20 -4.81
N ASP A 418 -25.35 7.35 -4.22
CA ASP A 418 -25.09 7.64 -2.81
C ASP A 418 -25.88 6.65 -1.92
N ILE A 419 -25.18 5.98 -1.02
CA ILE A 419 -25.80 5.03 -0.08
C ILE A 419 -26.68 5.82 0.90
N GLU A 420 -27.88 5.32 1.13
CA GLU A 420 -28.83 5.85 2.11
C GLU A 420 -28.14 5.98 3.49
N PRO A 421 -28.15 7.19 4.09
CA PRO A 421 -27.50 7.43 5.37
C PRO A 421 -28.11 6.56 6.49
N ILE A 422 -27.25 6.06 7.39
CA ILE A 422 -27.65 5.21 8.54
C ILE A 422 -28.79 5.83 9.37
N PHE A 423 -28.86 7.16 9.41
CA PHE A 423 -29.89 7.93 10.11
C PHE A 423 -31.27 7.95 9.44
N GLU A 424 -31.41 7.37 8.24
CA GLU A 424 -32.69 7.19 7.54
C GLU A 424 -33.62 6.21 8.28
N SER A 425 -33.06 5.31 9.10
CA SER A 425 -33.82 4.47 10.04
C SER A 425 -34.59 5.28 11.10
N CYS A 426 -34.22 6.55 11.34
CA CYS A 426 -34.91 7.49 12.24
C CYS A 426 -35.64 8.58 11.43
N THR A 427 -36.64 8.15 10.66
CA THR A 427 -37.35 8.96 9.63
C THR A 427 -37.95 10.26 10.16
N THR A 428 -38.45 10.32 11.39
CA THR A 428 -39.20 11.48 11.91
C THR A 428 -38.34 12.72 12.14
N TYR A 429 -37.11 12.56 12.62
CA TYR A 429 -36.20 13.68 12.88
C TYR A 429 -35.36 14.04 11.66
N TYR A 430 -35.01 13.05 10.83
CA TYR A 430 -34.14 13.20 9.68
C TYR A 430 -34.81 13.94 8.50
N HIS A 431 -36.14 13.84 8.36
CA HIS A 431 -36.95 14.56 7.38
C HIS A 431 -37.61 15.84 7.92
N SER A 432 -37.23 16.29 9.12
CA SER A 432 -37.72 17.57 9.63
C SER A 432 -37.23 18.74 8.75
N PRO A 433 -38.02 19.82 8.61
CA PRO A 433 -37.64 20.97 7.78
C PRO A 433 -36.36 21.65 8.27
N ALA A 434 -36.10 21.59 9.58
CA ALA A 434 -34.85 22.08 10.17
C ALA A 434 -33.64 21.24 9.74
N SER A 435 -33.77 19.91 9.70
CA SER A 435 -32.70 19.03 9.23
C SER A 435 -32.44 19.20 7.74
N GLU A 436 -33.46 19.43 6.93
CA GLU A 436 -33.30 19.61 5.49
C GLU A 436 -32.63 20.95 5.17
N MET A 437 -32.99 22.02 5.90
CA MET A 437 -32.31 23.31 5.82
C MET A 437 -30.83 23.19 6.21
N LEU A 438 -30.51 22.43 7.25
CA LEU A 438 -29.13 22.17 7.67
C LEU A 438 -28.34 21.39 6.60
N LYS A 439 -28.93 20.34 6.02
CA LYS A 439 -28.31 19.56 4.93
C LYS A 439 -27.99 20.45 3.73
N ASN A 440 -28.95 21.29 3.32
CA ASN A 440 -28.78 22.23 2.21
C ASN A 440 -27.71 23.29 2.51
N PHE A 441 -27.63 23.77 3.74
CA PHE A 441 -26.57 24.69 4.16
C PHE A 441 -25.19 24.04 4.10
N VAL A 442 -25.02 22.84 4.66
CA VAL A 442 -23.74 22.11 4.64
C VAL A 442 -23.28 21.79 3.21
N ARG A 443 -24.23 21.50 2.29
CA ARG A 443 -23.94 21.24 0.88
C ARG A 443 -23.64 22.51 0.06
N SER A 444 -23.89 23.70 0.63
CA SER A 444 -23.69 24.96 -0.08
C SER A 444 -22.21 25.34 -0.19
N ALA A 445 -21.85 26.05 -1.26
CA ALA A 445 -20.50 26.60 -1.43
C ALA A 445 -20.12 27.61 -0.32
N MET A 446 -21.11 28.27 0.27
CA MET A 446 -20.92 29.21 1.38
C MET A 446 -20.31 28.52 2.60
N PHE A 447 -20.78 27.32 2.94
CA PHE A 447 -20.20 26.55 4.03
C PHE A 447 -18.73 26.22 3.76
N GLY A 448 -18.39 25.84 2.52
CA GLY A 448 -17.00 25.63 2.11
C GLY A 448 -16.12 26.87 2.31
N TYR A 449 -16.58 28.05 1.89
CA TYR A 449 -15.85 29.31 2.10
C TYR A 449 -15.69 29.67 3.57
N ILE A 450 -16.71 29.42 4.41
CA ILE A 450 -16.63 29.65 5.86
C ILE A 450 -15.55 28.77 6.48
N ILE A 451 -15.53 27.48 6.15
CA ILE A 451 -14.53 26.54 6.66
C ILE A 451 -13.12 26.91 6.17
N ALA A 452 -12.98 27.31 4.91
CA ALA A 452 -11.70 27.79 4.37
C ALA A 452 -11.20 29.06 5.09
N PHE A 453 -12.09 29.99 5.41
CA PHE A 453 -11.75 31.18 6.19
C PHE A 453 -11.31 30.83 7.62
N VAL A 454 -12.04 29.92 8.28
CA VAL A 454 -11.68 29.40 9.61
C VAL A 454 -10.31 28.72 9.57
N LEU A 455 -9.99 27.98 8.51
CA LEU A 455 -8.69 27.35 8.31
C LEU A 455 -7.56 28.38 8.19
N ILE A 456 -7.75 29.45 7.43
CA ILE A 456 -6.75 30.53 7.30
C ILE A 456 -6.55 31.24 8.64
N MET A 457 -7.62 31.52 9.39
CA MET A 457 -7.50 32.08 10.73
C MET A 457 -6.75 31.15 11.68
N ASN A 458 -7.06 29.85 11.63
CA ASN A 458 -6.37 28.85 12.43
C ASN A 458 -4.88 28.78 12.08
N PHE A 459 -4.52 28.87 10.80
CA PHE A 459 -3.12 28.91 10.37
C PHE A 459 -2.34 30.09 10.98
N VAL A 460 -2.92 31.30 10.91
CA VAL A 460 -2.31 32.50 11.50
C VAL A 460 -2.21 32.35 13.02
N ALA A 461 -3.23 31.80 13.67
CA ALA A 461 -3.22 31.53 15.11
C ALA A 461 -2.06 30.58 15.49
N VAL A 462 -1.84 29.50 14.74
CA VAL A 462 -0.74 28.54 14.97
C VAL A 462 0.63 29.20 14.77
N ILE A 463 0.80 30.04 13.75
CA ILE A 463 2.08 30.76 13.58
C ILE A 463 2.33 31.71 14.76
N ILE A 464 1.32 32.42 15.23
CA ILE A 464 1.47 33.33 16.38
C ILE A 464 1.73 32.54 17.66
N GLU A 465 1.00 31.44 17.88
CA GLU A 465 1.16 30.56 19.04
C GLU A 465 2.57 29.97 19.10
N THR A 466 3.05 29.38 18.01
CA THR A 466 4.39 28.79 17.91
C THR A 466 5.50 29.84 18.06
N THR A 467 5.35 31.04 17.48
CA THR A 467 6.35 32.11 17.65
C THR A 467 6.39 32.64 19.08
N LEU A 468 5.24 32.74 19.77
CA LEU A 468 5.15 33.15 21.17
C LEU A 468 5.68 32.08 22.13
N ASP A 469 5.49 30.79 21.81
CA ASP A 469 6.07 29.66 22.54
C ASP A 469 7.61 29.71 22.47
N ILE A 470 8.17 29.90 21.27
CA ILE A 470 9.62 30.07 21.09
C ILE A 470 10.16 31.29 21.86
N GLN A 471 9.36 32.36 21.96
CA GLN A 471 9.71 33.58 22.72
C GLN A 471 9.43 33.45 24.23
N ASN A 472 8.94 32.30 24.72
CA ASN A 472 8.55 32.05 26.11
C ASN A 472 7.58 33.12 26.67
N ASN A 473 6.64 33.58 25.85
CA ASN A 473 5.70 34.63 26.23
C ASN A 473 4.39 34.03 26.79
N SER A 474 3.98 34.50 27.97
CA SER A 474 2.71 34.12 28.63
C SER A 474 1.44 34.31 27.79
N ALA A 475 1.49 35.13 26.73
CA ALA A 475 0.40 35.30 25.77
C ALA A 475 0.02 34.01 25.01
N GLN A 476 0.91 33.00 24.98
CA GLN A 476 0.66 31.68 24.38
C GLN A 476 -0.63 31.03 24.91
N GLY A 477 -0.91 31.13 26.22
CA GLY A 477 -2.06 30.44 26.82
C GLY A 477 -3.42 30.92 26.29
N PHE A 478 -3.50 32.14 25.76
CA PHE A 478 -4.71 32.62 25.07
C PHE A 478 -4.86 31.96 23.68
N TRP A 479 -3.77 31.92 22.91
CA TRP A 479 -3.77 31.32 21.57
C TRP A 479 -4.02 29.80 21.62
N GLN A 480 -3.45 29.11 22.60
CA GLN A 480 -3.70 27.69 22.83
C GLN A 480 -5.19 27.38 23.12
N LYS A 481 -5.89 28.25 23.87
CA LYS A 481 -7.35 28.12 24.08
C LYS A 481 -8.12 28.36 22.79
N LEU A 482 -7.70 29.34 21.99
CA LEU A 482 -8.29 29.63 20.68
C LEU A 482 -8.14 28.43 19.73
N GLU A 483 -6.99 27.78 19.73
CA GLU A 483 -6.74 26.57 18.97
C GLU A 483 -7.60 25.39 19.39
N PHE A 484 -7.82 25.21 20.69
CA PHE A 484 -8.75 24.20 21.19
C PHE A 484 -10.18 24.45 20.66
N VAL A 485 -10.61 25.72 20.60
CA VAL A 485 -11.90 26.08 20.00
C VAL A 485 -11.94 25.75 18.51
N PHE A 486 -10.86 26.05 17.77
CA PHE A 486 -10.77 25.65 16.36
C PHE A 486 -10.85 24.12 16.20
N GLY A 487 -10.19 23.35 17.07
CA GLY A 487 -10.30 21.88 17.13
C GLY A 487 -11.74 21.39 17.13
N TRP A 488 -12.56 21.93 18.05
CA TRP A 488 -13.98 21.60 18.14
C TRP A 488 -14.81 22.04 16.92
N LEU A 489 -14.47 23.15 16.30
CA LEU A 489 -15.12 23.57 15.05
C LEU A 489 -14.90 22.56 13.92
N TYR A 490 -13.74 21.90 13.86
CA TYR A 490 -13.49 20.84 12.87
C TYR A 490 -14.20 19.53 13.19
N VAL A 491 -14.30 19.16 14.47
CA VAL A 491 -15.13 18.02 14.89
C VAL A 491 -16.59 18.26 14.51
N LEU A 492 -17.07 19.49 14.70
CA LEU A 492 -18.42 19.90 14.29
C LEU A 492 -18.57 19.87 12.77
N GLU A 493 -17.61 20.38 12.00
CA GLU A 493 -17.58 20.29 10.53
C GLU A 493 -17.73 18.83 10.08
N MET A 494 -16.90 17.93 10.63
CA MET A 494 -16.91 16.51 10.33
C MET A 494 -18.27 15.89 10.66
N ALA A 495 -18.81 16.14 11.86
CA ALA A 495 -20.10 15.60 12.27
C ALA A 495 -21.24 16.08 11.36
N LEU A 496 -21.24 17.37 10.98
CA LEU A 496 -22.23 17.94 10.06
C LEU A 496 -22.15 17.35 8.65
N LYS A 497 -20.93 17.12 8.14
CA LYS A 497 -20.72 16.45 6.84
C LYS A 497 -21.18 14.99 6.87
N VAL A 498 -20.80 14.24 7.90
CA VAL A 498 -21.24 12.83 8.06
C VAL A 498 -22.77 12.75 8.19
N TYR A 499 -23.39 13.69 8.91
CA TYR A 499 -24.85 13.78 9.02
C TYR A 499 -25.53 14.14 7.69
N SER A 500 -24.95 15.05 6.90
CA SER A 500 -25.56 15.54 5.65
C SER A 500 -25.38 14.60 4.45
N TYR A 501 -24.20 14.00 4.31
CA TYR A 501 -23.87 13.10 3.20
C TYR A 501 -24.13 11.63 3.53
N GLY A 502 -24.12 11.24 4.80
CA GLY A 502 -24.04 9.85 5.21
C GLY A 502 -22.59 9.37 5.29
N PHE A 503 -22.32 8.46 6.23
CA PHE A 503 -20.95 8.01 6.51
C PHE A 503 -20.24 7.41 5.29
N MET A 504 -20.95 6.61 4.49
CA MET A 504 -20.35 5.94 3.33
C MET A 504 -20.04 6.92 2.19
N ASN A 505 -20.92 7.89 1.93
CA ASN A 505 -20.70 8.89 0.89
C ASN A 505 -19.61 9.88 1.30
N TYR A 506 -19.56 10.23 2.60
CA TYR A 506 -18.45 11.00 3.17
C TYR A 506 -17.11 10.27 3.02
N TRP A 507 -17.06 8.95 3.30
CA TRP A 507 -15.84 8.14 3.18
C TRP A 507 -15.43 7.88 1.71
N ARG A 508 -16.33 8.07 0.75
CA ARG A 508 -16.02 7.91 -0.68
C ARG A 508 -15.02 8.96 -1.16
N ASP A 509 -15.15 10.19 -0.66
CA ASP A 509 -14.27 11.30 -1.02
C ASP A 509 -12.89 11.18 -0.32
N GLY A 510 -11.82 11.35 -1.08
CA GLY A 510 -10.44 11.31 -0.57
C GLY A 510 -10.13 12.44 0.40
N GLN A 511 -10.67 13.65 0.16
CA GLN A 511 -10.44 14.81 1.01
C GLN A 511 -11.09 14.63 2.38
N ASN A 512 -12.33 14.15 2.39
CA ASN A 512 -13.08 13.87 3.60
C ASN A 512 -12.46 12.72 4.41
N ARG A 513 -11.97 11.66 3.78
CA ARG A 513 -11.24 10.58 4.49
C ARG A 513 -10.00 11.09 5.20
N PHE A 514 -9.19 11.90 4.51
CA PHE A 514 -8.00 12.50 5.11
C PHE A 514 -8.38 13.37 6.31
N ASP A 515 -9.40 14.22 6.17
CA ASP A 515 -9.87 15.08 7.24
C ASP A 515 -10.44 14.30 8.44
N PHE A 516 -11.14 13.20 8.19
CA PHE A 516 -11.62 12.31 9.24
C PHE A 516 -10.46 11.74 10.05
N VAL A 517 -9.45 11.17 9.37
CA VAL A 517 -8.30 10.57 10.04
C VAL A 517 -7.57 11.62 10.87
N ILE A 518 -7.28 12.79 10.29
CA ILE A 518 -6.59 13.88 11.00
C ILE A 518 -7.42 14.37 12.19
N THR A 519 -8.72 14.57 12.02
CA THR A 519 -9.60 15.04 13.10
C THR A 519 -9.69 14.02 14.24
N TRP A 520 -9.79 12.72 13.94
CA TRP A 520 -9.77 11.68 14.97
C TRP A 520 -8.43 11.59 15.69
N VAL A 521 -7.30 11.67 14.98
CA VAL A 521 -5.97 11.70 15.59
C VAL A 521 -5.84 12.86 16.58
N ILE A 522 -6.34 14.05 16.20
CA ILE A 522 -6.33 15.24 17.06
C ILE A 522 -7.26 15.06 18.26
N VAL A 523 -8.50 14.58 18.07
CA VAL A 523 -9.45 14.36 19.16
C VAL A 523 -8.92 13.34 20.16
N ILE A 524 -8.31 12.25 19.70
CA ILE A 524 -7.69 11.24 20.57
C ILE A 524 -6.50 11.87 21.31
N GLY A 525 -5.66 12.65 20.63
CA GLY A 525 -4.56 13.39 21.25
C GLY A 525 -5.04 14.37 22.34
N GLU A 526 -6.07 15.15 22.08
CA GLU A 526 -6.62 16.11 23.05
C GLU A 526 -7.31 15.40 24.23
N THR A 527 -8.08 14.35 23.96
CA THR A 527 -8.78 13.57 24.99
C THR A 527 -7.80 12.87 25.92
N THR A 528 -6.72 12.29 25.38
CA THR A 528 -5.66 11.67 26.19
C THR A 528 -4.94 12.69 27.06
N THR A 529 -4.71 13.90 26.56
CA THR A 529 -4.12 15.02 27.33
C THR A 529 -5.01 15.45 28.50
N PHE A 530 -6.34 15.45 28.31
CA PHE A 530 -7.30 15.86 29.34
C PHE A 530 -7.53 14.78 30.42
N ILE A 531 -7.60 13.51 30.02
CA ILE A 531 -7.89 12.38 30.92
C ILE A 531 -6.67 11.99 31.76
N SER A 532 -5.45 12.09 31.21
CA SER A 532 -4.23 11.67 31.90
C SER A 532 -3.18 12.79 31.95
N PRO A 533 -3.31 13.77 32.86
CA PRO A 533 -2.30 14.80 33.05
C PRO A 533 -0.94 14.27 33.56
N ARG A 534 -0.86 13.01 34.04
CA ARG A 534 0.32 12.44 34.73
C ARG A 534 0.57 10.93 34.53
N GLY A 535 -0.22 10.19 33.75
CA GLY A 535 -0.34 8.73 33.94
C GLY A 535 0.16 7.78 32.84
N LEU A 536 0.48 8.22 31.63
CA LEU A 536 0.95 7.33 30.56
C LEU A 536 2.32 7.77 30.07
N THR A 537 3.40 7.28 30.69
CA THR A 537 4.79 7.66 30.39
C THR A 537 5.18 7.59 28.90
N PHE A 538 4.48 6.79 28.08
CA PHE A 538 4.70 6.71 26.63
C PHE A 538 4.00 7.83 25.82
N LEU A 539 2.86 8.36 26.29
CA LEU A 539 2.09 9.43 25.63
C LEU A 539 2.13 10.77 26.39
N SER A 540 2.65 10.77 27.62
CA SER A 540 2.73 11.92 28.54
C SER A 540 4.01 12.72 28.40
N ASN A 541 4.94 12.31 27.53
CA ASN A 541 6.04 13.15 27.09
C ASN A 541 5.42 14.28 26.27
N GLY A 542 5.37 15.51 26.83
CA GLY A 542 4.70 16.67 26.21
C GLY A 542 5.14 16.99 24.78
N GLU A 543 6.29 16.45 24.36
CA GLU A 543 6.81 16.53 22.99
C GLU A 543 5.95 15.78 21.96
N TRP A 544 5.44 14.57 22.28
CA TRP A 544 4.58 13.82 21.36
C TRP A 544 3.24 14.49 21.14
N ILE A 545 2.69 15.09 22.20
CA ILE A 545 1.50 15.94 22.11
C ILE A 545 1.82 17.13 21.21
N ARG A 546 2.97 17.80 21.37
CA ARG A 546 3.41 18.87 20.45
C ARG A 546 3.51 18.40 19.00
N TYR A 547 3.98 17.19 18.73
CA TYR A 547 4.00 16.62 17.37
C TYR A 547 2.59 16.30 16.83
N LEU A 548 1.67 15.80 17.67
CA LEU A 548 0.25 15.63 17.30
C LEU A 548 -0.43 16.98 17.03
N LEU A 549 -0.02 18.04 17.74
CA LEU A 549 -0.48 19.40 17.51
C LEU A 549 0.06 19.95 16.17
N LEU A 550 1.29 19.60 15.77
CA LEU A 550 1.82 19.94 14.44
C LEU A 550 1.07 19.22 13.30
N ALA A 551 0.48 18.06 13.54
CA ALA A 551 -0.38 17.39 12.56
C ALA A 551 -1.62 18.24 12.16
N ARG A 552 -2.00 19.25 12.97
CA ARG A 552 -3.02 20.25 12.58
C ARG A 552 -2.62 21.03 11.33
N MET A 553 -1.32 21.26 11.10
CA MET A 553 -0.82 21.91 9.89
C MET A 553 -1.07 21.09 8.62
N LEU A 554 -1.27 19.78 8.73
CA LEU A 554 -1.67 18.94 7.59
C LEU A 554 -3.03 19.36 7.03
N ARG A 555 -3.88 20.03 7.82
CA ARG A 555 -5.15 20.61 7.34
C ARG A 555 -4.93 21.71 6.31
N LEU A 556 -3.75 22.35 6.27
CA LEU A 556 -3.40 23.36 5.27
C LEU A 556 -3.35 22.79 3.85
N ILE A 557 -3.14 21.47 3.70
CA ILE A 557 -3.25 20.79 2.41
C ILE A 557 -4.63 21.03 1.78
N ARG A 558 -5.69 21.23 2.59
CA ARG A 558 -7.02 21.60 2.10
C ARG A 558 -7.05 22.96 1.38
N LEU A 559 -6.22 23.92 1.82
CA LEU A 559 -6.12 25.22 1.17
C LEU A 559 -5.53 25.08 -0.24
N LEU A 560 -4.51 24.22 -0.39
CA LEU A 560 -3.91 23.92 -1.69
C LEU A 560 -4.95 23.31 -2.65
N MET A 561 -5.85 22.47 -2.14
CA MET A 561 -6.92 21.86 -2.95
C MET A 561 -7.99 22.85 -3.46
N HIS A 562 -8.11 24.04 -2.87
CA HIS A 562 -9.04 25.08 -3.35
C HIS A 562 -8.48 25.85 -4.56
N VAL A 563 -7.16 25.85 -4.75
CA VAL A 563 -6.53 26.50 -5.89
C VAL A 563 -6.56 25.51 -7.07
N PRO A 564 -7.19 25.85 -8.21
CA PRO A 564 -7.39 24.91 -9.32
C PRO A 564 -6.07 24.36 -9.88
N GLN A 565 -5.00 25.16 -9.86
CA GLN A 565 -3.66 24.76 -10.33
C GLN A 565 -3.01 23.69 -9.43
N TYR A 566 -3.15 23.81 -8.10
CA TYR A 566 -2.58 22.86 -7.14
C TYR A 566 -3.50 21.68 -6.88
N ARG A 567 -4.81 21.83 -7.11
CA ARG A 567 -5.80 20.77 -6.95
C ARG A 567 -5.43 19.55 -7.77
N ALA A 568 -5.07 19.75 -9.05
CA ALA A 568 -4.59 18.69 -9.93
C ALA A 568 -3.40 17.95 -9.29
N PHE A 569 -2.29 18.67 -9.06
CA PHE A 569 -1.07 18.11 -8.48
C PHE A 569 -1.28 17.36 -7.15
N VAL A 570 -2.04 17.94 -6.20
CA VAL A 570 -2.28 17.30 -4.89
C VAL A 570 -3.25 16.13 -5.03
N ALA A 571 -4.26 16.20 -5.91
CA ALA A 571 -5.13 15.07 -6.20
C ALA A 571 -4.32 13.92 -6.80
N THR A 572 -3.49 14.18 -7.80
CA THR A 572 -2.55 13.22 -8.40
C THR A 572 -1.66 12.61 -7.32
N PHE A 573 -0.99 13.42 -6.50
CA PHE A 573 -0.11 12.91 -5.47
C PHE A 573 -0.84 11.98 -4.47
N LEU A 574 -2.03 12.38 -4.01
CA LEU A 574 -2.85 11.57 -3.10
C LEU A 574 -3.42 10.32 -3.78
N THR A 575 -3.71 10.33 -5.08
CA THR A 575 -4.12 9.14 -5.83
C THR A 575 -2.97 8.18 -6.07
N LEU A 576 -1.73 8.69 -6.18
CA LEU A 576 -0.52 7.88 -6.35
C LEU A 576 -0.07 7.16 -5.08
N ILE A 577 -0.31 7.72 -3.88
CA ILE A 577 0.16 7.13 -2.61
C ILE A 577 -0.21 5.63 -2.47
N PRO A 578 -1.47 5.18 -2.61
CA PRO A 578 -1.80 3.76 -2.48
C PRO A 578 -1.19 2.91 -3.57
N SER A 579 -1.02 3.44 -4.78
CA SER A 579 -0.40 2.70 -5.87
C SER A 579 1.11 2.54 -5.64
N LEU A 580 1.72 3.45 -4.86
CA LEU A 580 3.12 3.39 -4.40
C LEU A 580 3.32 2.43 -3.21
N MET A 581 2.29 2.24 -2.38
CA MET A 581 2.37 1.44 -1.14
C MET A 581 2.89 0.00 -1.34
N PRO A 582 2.53 -0.75 -2.40
CA PRO A 582 3.08 -2.08 -2.63
C PRO A 582 4.59 -2.07 -2.80
N TYR A 583 5.13 -1.11 -3.55
CA TYR A 583 6.57 -0.98 -3.80
C TYR A 583 7.33 -0.52 -2.55
N LEU A 584 6.78 0.44 -1.80
CA LEU A 584 7.31 0.82 -0.49
C LEU A 584 7.22 -0.31 0.53
N GLY A 585 6.16 -1.13 0.46
CA GLY A 585 6.01 -2.34 1.27
C GLY A 585 7.07 -3.38 0.95
N THR A 586 7.37 -3.61 -0.34
CA THR A 586 8.47 -4.48 -0.78
C THR A 586 9.82 -3.96 -0.28
N LEU A 587 10.08 -2.65 -0.41
CA LEU A 587 11.26 -2.00 0.14
C LEU A 587 11.37 -2.23 1.65
N PHE A 588 10.28 -1.98 2.40
CA PHE A 588 10.22 -2.21 3.83
C PHE A 588 10.48 -3.67 4.22
N CYS A 589 10.01 -4.65 3.45
CA CYS A 589 10.31 -6.07 3.67
C CYS A 589 11.82 -6.35 3.54
N VAL A 590 12.47 -5.79 2.51
CA VAL A 590 13.92 -5.93 2.34
C VAL A 590 14.68 -5.26 3.49
N LEU A 591 14.25 -4.08 3.94
CA LEU A 591 14.82 -3.42 5.12
C LEU A 591 14.67 -4.29 6.38
N CYS A 592 13.53 -4.95 6.58
CA CYS A 592 13.33 -5.85 7.72
C CYS A 592 14.27 -7.07 7.70
N ILE A 593 14.51 -7.65 6.52
CA ILE A 593 15.45 -8.76 6.33
C ILE A 593 16.88 -8.31 6.64
N TYR A 594 17.30 -7.19 6.05
CA TYR A 594 18.63 -6.61 6.32
C TYR A 594 18.79 -6.20 7.78
N CYS A 595 17.76 -5.65 8.42
CA CYS A 595 17.82 -5.26 9.84
C CYS A 595 18.02 -6.49 10.72
N SER A 596 17.25 -7.56 10.46
CA SER A 596 17.40 -8.84 11.15
C SER A 596 18.82 -9.42 10.97
N LEU A 597 19.39 -9.34 9.76
CA LEU A 597 20.78 -9.73 9.50
C LEU A 597 21.78 -8.84 10.26
N GLY A 598 21.62 -7.52 10.18
CA GLY A 598 22.50 -6.55 10.83
C GLY A 598 22.55 -6.73 12.35
N VAL A 599 21.40 -6.91 13.00
CA VAL A 599 21.33 -7.14 14.45
C VAL A 599 21.97 -8.48 14.86
N GLN A 600 21.89 -9.51 14.01
CA GLN A 600 22.49 -10.81 14.31
C GLN A 600 24.01 -10.85 14.04
N ILE A 601 24.50 -10.11 13.02
CA ILE A 601 25.92 -10.09 12.65
C ILE A 601 26.69 -9.06 13.48
N PHE A 602 26.13 -7.87 13.68
CA PHE A 602 26.80 -6.71 14.27
C PHE A 602 26.25 -6.30 15.65
N GLY A 603 25.34 -7.08 16.22
CA GLY A 603 24.72 -6.72 17.49
C GLY A 603 25.72 -6.65 18.65
N GLY A 604 25.71 -5.54 19.37
CA GLY A 604 26.50 -5.33 20.60
C GLY A 604 27.93 -4.86 20.38
N ILE A 605 28.40 -4.72 19.13
CA ILE A 605 29.77 -4.30 18.83
C ILE A 605 29.99 -2.79 19.03
N VAL A 606 28.96 -1.98 18.85
CA VAL A 606 29.01 -0.53 19.07
C VAL A 606 28.68 -0.27 20.54
N ASN A 607 29.69 -0.09 21.38
CA ASN A 607 29.50 0.18 22.80
C ASN A 607 30.64 1.05 23.35
N VAL A 608 30.40 1.72 24.47
CA VAL A 608 31.36 2.67 25.08
C VAL A 608 32.67 1.99 25.51
N GLY A 609 32.67 0.69 25.79
CA GLY A 609 33.86 -0.04 26.22
C GLY A 609 34.69 -0.66 25.10
N ASN A 610 34.31 -0.47 23.84
CA ASN A 610 35.03 -1.05 22.71
C ASN A 610 36.20 -0.14 22.31
N PRO A 611 37.47 -0.55 22.50
CA PRO A 611 38.62 0.28 22.15
C PRO A 611 38.78 0.47 20.64
N ASP A 612 38.22 -0.42 19.82
CA ASP A 612 38.29 -0.33 18.35
C ASP A 612 37.30 0.71 17.80
N LEU A 613 36.44 1.29 18.65
CA LEU A 613 35.54 2.39 18.30
C LEU A 613 36.28 3.74 18.30
N ASP A 614 37.27 3.90 19.18
CA ASP A 614 38.03 5.14 19.35
C ASP A 614 38.83 5.47 18.08
N GLY A 615 38.48 6.60 17.45
CA GLY A 615 39.10 7.07 16.20
C GLY A 615 38.44 6.54 14.92
N THR A 616 37.25 5.95 15.02
CA THR A 616 36.39 5.69 13.86
C THR A 616 35.55 6.92 13.52
N ASP A 617 35.27 7.13 12.24
CA ASP A 617 34.41 8.22 11.75
C ASP A 617 33.00 8.17 12.40
N LEU A 618 32.54 6.98 12.82
CA LEU A 618 31.26 6.80 13.51
C LEU A 618 31.20 7.56 14.86
N GLN A 619 32.32 7.63 15.59
CA GLN A 619 32.42 8.36 16.85
C GLN A 619 32.70 9.85 16.61
N ASP A 620 33.56 10.16 15.65
CA ASP A 620 33.94 11.54 15.33
C ASP A 620 32.75 12.35 14.79
N ASP A 621 31.86 11.72 14.02
CA ASP A 621 30.63 12.33 13.48
C ASP A 621 29.41 12.22 14.42
N ASP A 622 29.57 11.65 15.62
CA ASP A 622 28.49 11.39 16.61
C ASP A 622 27.33 10.53 16.07
N TYR A 623 27.66 9.52 15.26
CA TYR A 623 26.70 8.60 14.63
C TYR A 623 26.47 7.31 15.44
N LEU A 624 26.93 7.26 16.69
CA LEU A 624 26.87 6.08 17.55
C LEU A 624 25.45 5.55 17.80
N LEU A 625 24.44 6.42 17.75
CA LEU A 625 23.02 6.06 17.87
C LEU A 625 22.48 5.32 16.62
N PHE A 626 23.10 5.51 15.46
CA PHE A 626 22.75 4.83 14.22
C PHE A 626 23.52 3.52 14.10
N ASN A 627 23.15 2.56 14.94
CA ASN A 627 23.80 1.26 15.04
C ASN A 627 22.84 0.08 14.79
N PHE A 628 23.41 -1.14 14.75
CA PHE A 628 22.69 -2.40 14.64
C PHE A 628 22.56 -3.16 15.97
N ASN A 629 22.64 -2.48 17.13
CA ASN A 629 22.53 -3.16 18.42
C ASN A 629 21.11 -3.63 18.70
N ASP A 630 20.10 -2.89 18.24
CA ASP A 630 18.70 -3.29 18.33
C ASP A 630 17.94 -3.06 17.01
N TYR A 631 16.76 -3.67 16.92
CA TYR A 631 15.96 -3.65 15.70
C TYR A 631 15.48 -2.24 15.30
N PRO A 632 15.03 -1.37 16.23
CA PRO A 632 14.64 0.00 15.89
C PRO A 632 15.81 0.86 15.37
N ASN A 633 16.97 0.86 16.05
CA ASN A 633 18.12 1.62 15.57
C ASN A 633 18.65 1.04 14.26
N GLY A 634 18.63 -0.29 14.11
CA GLY A 634 18.97 -0.95 12.85
C GLY A 634 18.08 -0.49 11.70
N MET A 635 16.77 -0.34 11.91
CA MET A 635 15.83 0.15 10.89
C MET A 635 16.13 1.60 10.48
N VAL A 636 16.41 2.49 11.45
CA VAL A 636 16.77 3.89 11.17
C VAL A 636 18.13 3.98 10.48
N THR A 637 19.09 3.17 10.88
CA THR A 637 20.41 3.06 10.24
C THR A 637 20.27 2.64 8.79
N LEU A 638 19.46 1.61 8.50
CA LEU A 638 19.18 1.21 7.13
C LEU A 638 18.46 2.31 6.34
N PHE A 639 17.55 3.07 6.96
CA PHE A 639 16.93 4.22 6.31
C PHE A 639 17.99 5.27 5.89
N ASN A 640 18.96 5.58 6.76
CA ASN A 640 20.07 6.46 6.41
C ASN A 640 20.89 5.90 5.23
N LEU A 641 21.11 4.58 5.19
CA LEU A 641 21.76 3.92 4.05
C LEU A 641 20.91 3.99 2.76
N VAL A 642 19.57 3.92 2.83
CA VAL A 642 18.69 4.10 1.65
C VAL A 642 18.79 5.52 1.10
N VAL A 643 18.84 6.51 1.99
CA VAL A 643 18.99 7.93 1.62
C VAL A 643 20.37 8.23 1.01
N MET A 644 21.34 7.34 1.20
CA MET A 644 22.71 7.43 0.66
C MET A 644 23.55 8.60 1.20
N GLY A 645 23.12 9.26 2.27
CA GLY A 645 23.90 10.30 2.94
C GLY A 645 24.99 9.70 3.83
N ASN A 646 26.26 10.02 3.56
CA ASN A 646 27.43 9.58 4.36
C ASN A 646 27.52 8.05 4.59
N TRP A 647 26.88 7.25 3.75
CA TRP A 647 26.70 5.81 3.96
C TRP A 647 28.03 5.02 4.10
N GLN A 648 29.12 5.56 3.52
CA GLN A 648 30.47 5.00 3.63
C GLN A 648 31.02 5.00 5.07
N VAL A 649 30.55 5.90 5.94
CA VAL A 649 30.99 5.99 7.34
C VAL A 649 30.62 4.71 8.07
N TRP A 650 29.38 4.24 7.93
CA TRP A 650 28.95 2.95 8.48
C TRP A 650 29.71 1.79 7.84
N MET A 651 29.84 1.77 6.52
CA MET A 651 30.51 0.67 5.84
C MET A 651 31.98 0.51 6.29
N GLN A 652 32.73 1.61 6.38
CA GLN A 652 34.13 1.59 6.81
C GLN A 652 34.26 1.31 8.32
N SER A 653 33.46 1.98 9.15
CA SER A 653 33.52 1.78 10.60
C SER A 653 33.17 0.35 11.00
N TYR A 654 32.16 -0.26 10.39
CA TYR A 654 31.80 -1.66 10.68
C TYR A 654 32.84 -2.66 10.15
N LYS A 655 33.52 -2.36 9.03
CA LYS A 655 34.66 -3.17 8.58
C LYS A 655 35.79 -3.13 9.60
N ASP A 656 36.08 -1.95 10.16
CA ASP A 656 37.16 -1.77 11.13
C ASP A 656 36.80 -2.41 12.48
N LEU A 657 35.56 -2.22 12.97
CA LEU A 657 35.03 -2.84 14.20
C LEU A 657 34.98 -4.38 14.15
N THR A 658 34.71 -4.96 12.99
CA THR A 658 34.68 -6.43 12.83
C THR A 658 36.04 -7.02 12.46
N GLY A 659 36.99 -6.18 12.01
CA GLY A 659 38.29 -6.60 11.49
C GLY A 659 38.22 -7.44 10.21
N THR A 660 37.06 -7.54 9.54
CA THR A 660 36.88 -8.42 8.37
C THR A 660 36.37 -7.68 7.14
N VAL A 661 36.96 -7.98 5.98
CA VAL A 661 36.55 -7.40 4.68
C VAL A 661 35.17 -7.92 4.23
N TRP A 662 34.74 -9.08 4.73
CA TRP A 662 33.42 -9.66 4.43
C TRP A 662 32.26 -8.78 4.86
N THR A 663 32.46 -7.90 5.84
CA THR A 663 31.48 -6.88 6.24
C THR A 663 31.09 -5.95 5.10
N LEU A 664 32.00 -5.68 4.15
CA LEU A 664 31.69 -4.88 2.96
C LEU A 664 30.62 -5.53 2.08
N VAL A 665 30.55 -6.88 2.04
CA VAL A 665 29.55 -7.59 1.25
C VAL A 665 28.14 -7.24 1.68
N TYR A 666 27.90 -7.06 2.99
CA TYR A 666 26.59 -6.65 3.52
C TYR A 666 26.16 -5.28 3.00
N PHE A 667 27.04 -4.27 3.07
CA PHE A 667 26.72 -2.90 2.63
C PHE A 667 26.64 -2.79 1.10
N VAL A 668 27.53 -3.49 0.37
CA VAL A 668 27.50 -3.51 -1.10
C VAL A 668 26.24 -4.24 -1.59
N SER A 669 25.89 -5.41 -1.02
CA SER A 669 24.67 -6.12 -1.42
C SER A 669 23.42 -5.30 -1.11
N PHE A 670 23.41 -4.57 0.01
CA PHE A 670 22.35 -3.65 0.37
C PHE A 670 22.18 -2.55 -0.67
N TYR A 671 23.28 -1.88 -1.06
CA TYR A 671 23.26 -0.84 -2.09
C TYR A 671 22.73 -1.37 -3.43
N LEU A 672 23.20 -2.53 -3.88
CA LEU A 672 22.78 -3.12 -5.16
C LEU A 672 21.27 -3.44 -5.16
N ILE A 673 20.79 -4.16 -4.15
CA ILE A 673 19.37 -4.59 -4.09
C ILE A 673 18.44 -3.40 -3.79
N THR A 674 18.81 -2.54 -2.87
CA THR A 674 17.89 -1.51 -2.37
C THR A 674 17.96 -0.23 -3.20
N VAL A 675 19.16 0.28 -3.47
CA VAL A 675 19.32 1.61 -4.10
C VAL A 675 19.30 1.47 -5.61
N LEU A 676 20.09 0.57 -6.20
CA LEU A 676 20.14 0.43 -7.66
C LEU A 676 18.92 -0.28 -8.26
N LEU A 677 18.27 -1.17 -7.51
CA LEU A 677 17.11 -1.90 -8.01
C LEU A 677 15.79 -1.34 -7.46
N LEU A 678 15.55 -1.43 -6.14
CA LEU A 678 14.24 -1.07 -5.57
C LEU A 678 13.92 0.42 -5.63
N LEU A 679 14.88 1.31 -5.31
CA LEU A 679 14.63 2.75 -5.37
C LEU A 679 14.40 3.21 -6.81
N ASN A 680 15.18 2.69 -7.76
CA ASN A 680 14.96 2.96 -9.19
C ASN A 680 13.61 2.42 -9.70
N LEU A 681 13.13 1.29 -9.18
CA LEU A 681 11.78 0.79 -9.44
C LEU A 681 10.72 1.77 -8.92
N VAL A 682 10.87 2.26 -7.68
CA VAL A 682 9.95 3.26 -7.10
C VAL A 682 9.93 4.54 -7.94
N VAL A 683 11.10 5.02 -8.39
CA VAL A 683 11.20 6.19 -9.29
C VAL A 683 10.51 5.90 -10.63
N ALA A 684 10.74 4.74 -11.24
CA ALA A 684 10.12 4.33 -12.49
C ALA A 684 8.58 4.33 -12.39
N PHE A 685 8.04 3.77 -11.30
CA PHE A 685 6.62 3.75 -11.06
C PHE A 685 6.03 5.16 -10.87
N VAL A 686 6.70 6.03 -10.10
CA VAL A 686 6.24 7.40 -9.88
C VAL A 686 6.20 8.20 -11.19
N LEU A 687 7.23 8.06 -12.03
CA LEU A 687 7.28 8.72 -13.34
C LEU A 687 6.13 8.25 -14.24
N GLU A 688 5.93 6.94 -14.37
CA GLU A 688 4.89 6.38 -15.22
C GLU A 688 3.50 6.80 -14.75
N ALA A 689 3.26 6.74 -13.44
CA ALA A 689 1.97 7.09 -12.89
C ALA A 689 1.69 8.62 -12.95
N PHE A 690 2.73 9.45 -12.92
CA PHE A 690 2.60 10.88 -13.16
C PHE A 690 2.28 11.21 -14.62
N PHE A 691 2.97 10.57 -15.58
CA PHE A 691 2.67 10.76 -17.01
C PHE A 691 1.24 10.33 -17.35
N ALA A 692 0.81 9.18 -16.82
CA ALA A 692 -0.54 8.69 -17.08
C ALA A 692 -1.63 9.60 -16.51
N GLU A 693 -1.41 10.21 -15.34
CA GLU A 693 -2.35 11.20 -14.82
C GLU A 693 -2.35 12.49 -15.66
N MET A 694 -1.17 12.96 -16.11
CA MET A 694 -1.09 14.12 -17.01
C MET A 694 -1.86 13.89 -18.31
N ASP A 695 -1.75 12.69 -18.88
CA ASP A 695 -2.47 12.32 -20.10
C ASP A 695 -3.98 12.29 -19.85
N LEU A 696 -4.44 11.69 -18.74
CA LEU A 696 -5.85 11.66 -18.37
C LEU A 696 -6.44 13.08 -18.18
N GLU A 697 -5.70 13.99 -17.55
CA GLU A 697 -6.12 15.39 -17.43
C GLU A 697 -6.16 16.12 -18.77
N SER A 698 -5.28 15.75 -19.71
CA SER A 698 -5.29 16.30 -21.06
C SER A 698 -6.51 15.82 -21.85
N SER A 699 -6.87 14.53 -21.74
CA SER A 699 -8.06 13.96 -22.37
C SER A 699 -9.35 14.58 -21.82
N GLU A 700 -9.46 14.75 -20.50
CA GLU A 700 -10.64 15.40 -19.88
C GLU A 700 -10.83 16.84 -20.38
N LYS A 701 -9.74 17.60 -20.58
CA LYS A 701 -9.81 18.97 -21.14
C LYS A 701 -10.17 19.00 -22.62
N SER A 702 -9.73 18.02 -23.41
CA SER A 702 -10.09 17.89 -24.83
C SER A 702 -11.57 17.58 -25.01
N GLU A 703 -12.11 16.65 -24.21
CA GLU A 703 -13.53 16.27 -24.25
C GLU A 703 -14.44 17.45 -23.84
N ASP A 704 -14.04 18.22 -22.82
CA ASP A 704 -14.76 19.46 -22.42
C ASP A 704 -14.74 20.54 -23.52
N GLY A 705 -13.69 20.57 -24.36
CA GLY A 705 -13.55 21.47 -25.50
C GLY A 705 -14.42 21.08 -26.70
N GLU A 706 -14.46 19.80 -27.05
CA GLU A 706 -15.29 19.28 -28.16
C GLU A 706 -16.80 19.34 -27.83
N ALA A 707 -17.17 19.09 -26.57
CA ALA A 707 -18.56 19.24 -26.11
C ALA A 707 -19.09 20.68 -26.19
N GLN A 708 -18.21 21.68 -26.31
CA GLN A 708 -18.61 23.07 -26.46
C GLN A 708 -18.93 23.46 -27.90
N ASP A 709 -18.35 22.76 -28.89
CA ASP A 709 -18.59 22.98 -30.33
C ASP A 709 -19.81 22.20 -30.84
N ASP A 710 -20.14 21.05 -30.23
CA ASP A 710 -21.22 20.17 -30.69
C ASP A 710 -22.54 20.35 -29.91
N LYS A 711 -23.02 21.60 -29.77
CA LYS A 711 -24.29 21.94 -29.09
C LYS A 711 -25.57 21.49 -29.84
N GLY A 712 -25.45 20.58 -30.81
CA GLY A 712 -26.53 20.15 -31.69
C GLY A 712 -27.24 18.85 -31.30
N ASN A 713 -26.55 17.85 -30.74
CA ASN A 713 -27.18 16.57 -30.42
C ASN A 713 -26.45 15.82 -29.30
N LEU A 714 -27.24 15.25 -28.39
CA LEU A 714 -26.87 14.53 -27.16
C LEU A 714 -26.27 15.37 -26.02
N ARG A 715 -27.12 15.59 -25.01
CA ARG A 715 -26.69 15.81 -23.62
C ARG A 715 -25.91 14.57 -23.13
N ARG A 716 -24.60 14.49 -23.39
CA ARG A 716 -23.71 13.64 -22.59
C ARG A 716 -23.75 14.19 -21.16
N ARG A 717 -24.36 13.42 -20.25
CA ARG A 717 -24.30 13.68 -18.80
C ARG A 717 -22.83 13.78 -18.41
N ASN A 718 -22.49 14.83 -17.65
CA ASN A 718 -21.17 15.06 -17.06
C ASN A 718 -20.52 13.73 -16.64
N ILE A 719 -19.35 13.44 -17.22
CA ILE A 719 -18.48 12.35 -16.79
C ILE A 719 -18.08 12.68 -15.34
N GLY A 720 -18.77 12.06 -14.40
CA GLY A 720 -18.54 12.32 -12.99
C GLY A 720 -17.27 11.63 -12.50
N VAL A 721 -16.65 12.22 -11.49
CA VAL A 721 -15.39 11.80 -10.87
C VAL A 721 -15.31 10.28 -10.68
N LYS A 722 -14.37 9.64 -11.39
CA LYS A 722 -14.08 8.19 -11.38
C LYS A 722 -13.75 7.72 -9.96
N SER A 723 -14.21 6.52 -9.57
CA SER A 723 -13.83 5.90 -8.29
C SER A 723 -12.32 5.71 -8.22
N ARG A 724 -11.68 5.92 -7.06
CA ARG A 724 -10.21 5.86 -6.91
C ARG A 724 -9.59 4.56 -7.44
N ASN A 725 -10.22 3.40 -7.20
CA ASN A 725 -9.72 2.11 -7.72
C ASN A 725 -9.86 2.02 -9.24
N GLN A 726 -11.02 2.43 -9.79
CA GLN A 726 -11.22 2.48 -11.25
C GLN A 726 -10.30 3.49 -11.92
N ARG A 727 -9.96 4.59 -11.23
CA ARG A 727 -9.00 5.57 -11.74
C ARG A 727 -7.59 4.98 -11.79
N VAL A 728 -7.19 4.21 -10.78
CA VAL A 728 -5.90 3.49 -10.76
C VAL A 728 -5.86 2.40 -11.83
N ASP A 729 -6.91 1.60 -11.98
CA ASP A 729 -6.98 0.55 -13.00
C ASP A 729 -7.02 1.15 -14.42
N ASN A 730 -7.80 2.21 -14.64
CA ASN A 730 -7.78 2.95 -15.90
C ASN A 730 -6.44 3.61 -16.16
N LEU A 731 -5.77 4.12 -15.13
CA LEU A 731 -4.44 4.70 -15.24
C LEU A 731 -3.43 3.62 -15.67
N LEU A 732 -3.50 2.42 -15.08
CA LEU A 732 -2.70 1.26 -15.49
C LEU A 732 -3.01 0.81 -16.93
N HIS A 733 -4.27 0.71 -17.32
CA HIS A 733 -4.66 0.39 -18.70
C HIS A 733 -4.23 1.45 -19.70
N HIS A 734 -4.35 2.73 -19.33
CA HIS A 734 -3.93 3.85 -20.17
C HIS A 734 -2.40 3.85 -20.34
N MET A 735 -1.64 3.64 -19.25
CA MET A 735 -0.17 3.49 -19.26
C MET A 735 0.31 2.43 -20.27
N LEU A 736 -0.50 1.38 -20.48
CA LEU A 736 -0.09 0.17 -21.19
C LEU A 736 -0.88 -0.06 -22.49
N SER A 737 -1.78 0.86 -22.86
CA SER A 737 -2.74 0.69 -23.96
C SER A 737 -2.09 0.34 -25.30
N ALA A 738 -1.00 1.01 -25.67
CA ALA A 738 -0.27 0.76 -26.91
C ALA A 738 0.44 -0.62 -26.91
N GLU A 739 0.93 -1.07 -25.76
CA GLU A 739 1.66 -2.33 -25.60
C GLU A 739 0.70 -3.54 -25.48
N LEU A 740 -0.43 -3.35 -24.80
CA LEU A 740 -1.50 -4.35 -24.69
C LEU A 740 -2.07 -4.70 -26.08
N GLN A 741 -2.19 -3.72 -26.99
CA GLN A 741 -2.60 -3.96 -28.37
C GLN A 741 -1.56 -4.78 -29.16
N ALA A 742 -0.26 -4.62 -28.86
CA ALA A 742 0.82 -5.39 -29.47
C ALA A 742 0.89 -6.83 -28.94
N GLU A 743 0.62 -7.06 -27.65
CA GLU A 743 0.51 -8.41 -27.09
C GLU A 743 -0.72 -9.17 -27.60
N CYS A 744 -1.89 -8.52 -27.68
CA CYS A 744 -3.11 -9.16 -28.20
C CYS A 744 -3.05 -9.52 -29.69
N SER A 745 -2.18 -8.89 -30.47
CA SER A 745 -1.97 -9.24 -31.89
C SER A 745 -0.95 -10.37 -32.09
N THR A 746 -0.23 -10.78 -31.05
CA THR A 746 0.80 -11.84 -31.09
C THR A 746 0.40 -13.14 -30.37
N SER A 747 -0.67 -13.12 -29.58
CA SER A 747 -1.34 -14.31 -28.99
C SER A 747 -2.55 -14.71 -29.80
#